data_AF-K7FVX6-F1
#
_entry.id   AF-K7FVX6-F1
#
_cell.length_a   1.000
_cell.length_b   1.000
_cell.length_c   1.000
_cell.angle_alpha   90.00
_cell.angle_beta   90.00
_cell.angle_gamma   90.00
#
_symmetry.space_group_name_H-M   'P 1'
#
loop_
_entity.id
_entity.type
_entity.pdbx_description
1 polymer ?
#
loop_
_entity_poly.entity_id
_entity_poly.type
_entity_poly.pdbx_seq_one_letter_code
_entity_poly.pdbx_strand_id
1 'polypeptide(L)'
;MTFYRCCLILLAFIWNTSAYGPNQRAQKKGDIILGGLFPIHFGVAAKDQDLKSRPESVECIRYNFRGFRWLQAMIFAIEEINSSPTLLPNMTLGYRIFDTCNTVSKALEATLSFVAQNKIDSLNLDEFCNCSDHIPSTIAVVGATGSGISTAVANLLGLFYIPQVSYASSSRLLSNKNQFKSFLRTIPNDEHQATAMADIIEYFRWNWVGTIAADDDYGRPGIEKFREEAEERDICIDFSELISQYSVEEEIQQVVEVIQNSTAKVIVVFSSGPDLEPLIKEIVKRNITGRIWLASEAWASSSLIAMPEFFHVIGGTIGFALKAGQIPGFREFLQKVHPKKSTNNGFTKEFWEETFNCYLPEGSKNLPAPASIHKVHEEESGVGNSTAAFRPPCTGEENITNVETPYMDYTHLRISYNVYLAVYSIAHALQDIFTCTPGKGLFTNGSCADIKKVEAWQVLKHLRHLNFTSNMGEQVDFDESGDLIGNYSIINWHLSPEDGSIMFEEVGHYNVYARKGERLFINENKILWSGFSREVPVSNCSTECLPGTRKGIMEGEPTCCFQCVNCSDGEYNDETDASACAKCPEDFWSNENHTSCIPKQIEFLSWTEPFGIALTLFAVLGIFLTSFVLGVFTKFHNTPIVKATNRELSYLLLFSLLCCFCSSLFFIGKPQDWTCRLRQPAFGISFVLCISCILVKTNRVLLVFEAKIPTSL
;
A
#
# COMPACT_ATOMS: atom_id res chain seq x y z
N MET A 1 -59.47 -47.93 31.68
CA MET A 1 -58.64 -47.70 30.47
C MET A 1 -58.34 -46.20 30.23
N THR A 2 -58.17 -45.40 31.28
CA THR A 2 -57.94 -43.94 31.16
C THR A 2 -56.66 -43.46 31.84
N PHE A 3 -55.99 -44.31 32.62
CA PHE A 3 -54.70 -43.99 33.25
C PHE A 3 -53.49 -44.26 32.33
N TYR A 4 -53.59 -45.22 31.41
CA TYR A 4 -52.46 -45.62 30.54
C TYR A 4 -52.22 -44.66 29.36
N ARG A 5 -53.21 -43.84 28.98
CA ARG A 5 -53.07 -42.86 27.88
C ARG A 5 -52.44 -41.53 28.31
N CYS A 6 -52.53 -41.15 29.60
CA CYS A 6 -51.85 -39.94 30.09
C CYS A 6 -50.33 -40.14 30.25
N CYS A 7 -49.86 -41.33 30.67
CA CYS A 7 -48.41 -41.58 30.77
C CYS A 7 -47.69 -41.60 29.41
N LEU A 8 -48.36 -42.05 28.35
CA LEU A 8 -47.77 -42.07 27.00
C LEU A 8 -47.67 -40.68 26.37
N ILE A 9 -48.57 -39.75 26.72
CA ILE A 9 -48.51 -38.36 26.24
C ILE A 9 -47.44 -37.57 27.01
N LEU A 10 -47.20 -37.87 28.29
CA LEU A 10 -46.09 -37.28 29.06
C LEU A 10 -44.72 -37.85 28.69
N LEU A 11 -44.62 -39.12 28.27
CA LEU A 11 -43.37 -39.70 27.77
C LEU A 11 -43.01 -39.27 26.33
N ALA A 12 -43.99 -38.87 25.52
CA ALA A 12 -43.74 -38.35 24.18
C ALA A 12 -43.21 -36.90 24.16
N PHE A 13 -43.33 -36.17 25.28
CA PHE A 13 -42.85 -34.77 25.40
C PHE A 13 -41.43 -34.62 25.98
N ILE A 14 -40.74 -35.71 26.33
CA ILE A 14 -39.42 -35.65 27.01
C ILE A 14 -38.23 -35.96 26.08
N TRP A 15 -38.43 -36.25 24.80
CA TRP A 15 -37.34 -36.45 23.83
C TRP A 15 -37.27 -35.37 22.74
N ASN A 16 -37.40 -34.11 23.12
CA ASN A 16 -36.70 -33.06 22.40
C ASN A 16 -35.38 -32.81 23.15
N THR A 17 -34.32 -33.53 22.78
CA THR A 17 -32.97 -33.09 23.11
C THR A 17 -32.75 -31.77 22.39
N SER A 18 -33.05 -30.66 23.06
CA SER A 18 -32.71 -29.32 22.60
C SER A 18 -31.19 -29.28 22.40
N ALA A 19 -30.76 -29.32 21.14
CA ALA A 19 -29.37 -29.10 20.79
C ALA A 19 -29.10 -27.59 20.96
N TYR A 20 -28.44 -27.20 22.04
CA TYR A 20 -28.09 -25.80 22.29
C TYR A 20 -27.12 -25.26 21.21
N GLY A 21 -27.39 -24.08 20.66
CA GLY A 21 -26.58 -23.41 19.62
C GLY A 21 -27.03 -23.68 18.17
N PRO A 22 -26.30 -23.16 17.16
CA PRO A 22 -26.64 -23.31 15.74
C PRO A 22 -26.80 -24.77 15.30
N ASN A 23 -27.78 -25.06 14.43
CA ASN A 23 -28.12 -26.44 14.04
C ASN A 23 -26.96 -27.16 13.33
N GLN A 24 -26.42 -26.58 12.26
CA GLN A 24 -25.30 -27.13 11.51
C GLN A 24 -23.99 -26.85 12.27
N ARG A 25 -23.26 -27.92 12.57
CA ARG A 25 -22.02 -27.87 13.36
C ARG A 25 -21.16 -29.10 13.12
N ALA A 26 -19.86 -29.00 13.42
CA ALA A 26 -19.02 -30.17 13.64
C ALA A 26 -18.78 -30.35 15.14
N GLN A 27 -19.11 -31.52 15.68
CA GLN A 27 -19.04 -31.76 17.12
C GLN A 27 -18.55 -33.17 17.44
N LYS A 28 -17.59 -33.27 18.35
CA LYS A 28 -17.06 -34.54 18.89
C LYS A 28 -16.86 -34.40 20.39
N LYS A 29 -17.27 -35.42 21.16
CA LYS A 29 -17.10 -35.44 22.62
C LYS A 29 -15.62 -35.61 22.98
N GLY A 30 -15.24 -35.09 24.14
CA GLY A 30 -13.92 -35.23 24.76
C GLY A 30 -13.97 -34.73 26.20
N ASP A 31 -12.89 -34.98 26.94
CA ASP A 31 -12.71 -34.51 28.32
C ASP A 31 -12.59 -32.98 28.38
N ILE A 32 -11.96 -32.40 27.35
CA ILE A 32 -11.73 -30.96 27.20
C ILE A 32 -12.27 -30.54 25.84
N ILE A 33 -13.10 -29.48 25.79
CA ILE A 33 -13.76 -29.02 24.56
C ILE A 33 -13.14 -27.73 24.03
N LEU A 34 -12.74 -27.77 22.75
CA LEU A 34 -12.30 -26.61 21.99
C LEU A 34 -13.43 -26.06 21.10
N GLY A 35 -13.63 -24.74 21.14
CA GLY A 35 -14.52 -24.04 20.21
C GLY A 35 -13.81 -23.74 18.90
N GLY A 36 -14.53 -23.77 17.77
CA GLY A 36 -14.02 -23.37 16.46
C GLY A 36 -14.98 -22.45 15.72
N LEU A 37 -14.44 -21.42 15.08
CA LEU A 37 -15.18 -20.45 14.28
C LEU A 37 -14.51 -20.31 12.91
N PHE A 38 -15.17 -20.79 11.85
CA PHE A 38 -14.65 -20.76 10.49
C PHE A 38 -15.69 -20.21 9.51
N PRO A 39 -15.29 -19.45 8.48
CA PRO A 39 -16.21 -18.97 7.45
C PRO A 39 -16.37 -20.07 6.38
N ILE A 40 -17.28 -21.02 6.63
CA ILE A 40 -17.67 -22.05 5.67
C ILE A 40 -18.43 -21.41 4.50
N HIS A 41 -19.03 -20.25 4.73
CA HIS A 41 -19.60 -19.37 3.72
C HIS A 41 -18.93 -17.99 3.71
N PHE A 42 -18.96 -17.31 2.55
CA PHE A 42 -18.36 -15.97 2.39
C PHE A 42 -19.23 -14.83 2.92
N GLY A 43 -20.54 -15.05 3.10
CA GLY A 43 -21.46 -14.02 3.55
C GLY A 43 -22.83 -14.57 3.89
N VAL A 44 -23.78 -13.66 4.13
CA VAL A 44 -25.20 -13.95 4.33
C VAL A 44 -26.04 -13.32 3.22
N ALA A 45 -27.23 -13.86 2.99
CA ALA A 45 -28.15 -13.30 2.00
C ALA A 45 -28.52 -11.84 2.37
N ALA A 46 -28.43 -10.93 1.38
CA ALA A 46 -28.91 -9.55 1.51
C ALA A 46 -30.45 -9.54 1.48
N LYS A 47 -31.06 -9.96 2.59
CA LYS A 47 -32.51 -9.99 2.78
C LYS A 47 -32.88 -8.93 3.80
N ASP A 48 -33.22 -7.74 3.30
CA ASP A 48 -33.86 -6.73 4.12
C ASP A 48 -35.21 -7.27 4.58
N GLN A 49 -35.28 -7.60 5.87
CA GLN A 49 -36.49 -8.17 6.42
C GLN A 49 -37.50 -7.05 6.64
N ASP A 50 -38.65 -7.14 5.98
CA ASP A 50 -39.79 -6.22 6.14
C ASP A 50 -40.31 -6.08 7.59
N LEU A 51 -39.83 -6.91 8.52
CA LEU A 51 -40.26 -7.02 9.93
C LEU A 51 -41.78 -7.22 10.12
N LYS A 52 -42.46 -7.73 9.09
CA LYS A 52 -43.90 -8.08 9.13
C LYS A 52 -44.20 -9.34 9.95
N SER A 53 -43.19 -10.18 10.17
CA SER A 53 -43.26 -11.41 10.97
C SER A 53 -42.03 -11.54 11.85
N ARG A 54 -42.01 -12.54 12.75
CA ARG A 54 -40.80 -12.84 13.54
C ARG A 54 -39.65 -13.09 12.56
N PRO A 55 -38.51 -12.38 12.72
CA PRO A 55 -37.38 -12.53 11.83
C PRO A 55 -36.83 -13.95 11.92
N GLU A 56 -36.74 -14.62 10.77
CA GLU A 56 -36.06 -15.90 10.67
C GLU A 56 -34.55 -15.69 10.59
N SER A 57 -33.77 -16.69 11.00
CA SER A 57 -32.32 -16.66 10.86
C SER A 57 -31.95 -16.51 9.39
N VAL A 58 -31.14 -15.49 9.08
CA VAL A 58 -30.62 -15.29 7.72
C VAL A 58 -29.75 -16.48 7.30
N GLU A 59 -29.92 -16.91 6.06
CA GLU A 59 -29.15 -18.00 5.45
C GLU A 59 -27.79 -17.50 4.96
N CYS A 60 -26.78 -18.36 5.08
CA CYS A 60 -25.45 -18.11 4.58
C CYS A 60 -25.37 -18.42 3.09
N ILE A 61 -24.57 -17.66 2.35
CA ILE A 61 -24.46 -17.76 0.89
C ILE A 61 -23.00 -17.88 0.46
N ARG A 62 -22.80 -18.45 -0.74
CA ARG A 62 -21.50 -18.66 -1.38
C ARG A 62 -20.57 -19.55 -0.55
N TYR A 63 -20.53 -20.84 -0.90
CA TYR A 63 -19.71 -21.82 -0.19
C TYR A 63 -18.21 -21.53 -0.33
N ASN A 64 -17.48 -21.62 0.79
CA ASN A 64 -16.05 -21.36 0.87
C ASN A 64 -15.28 -22.67 1.13
N PHE A 65 -14.84 -23.30 0.04
CA PHE A 65 -14.02 -24.52 0.10
C PHE A 65 -12.73 -24.37 0.91
N ARG A 66 -12.10 -23.18 0.88
CA ARG A 66 -10.90 -22.88 1.66
C ARG A 66 -11.23 -22.82 3.16
N GLY A 67 -12.36 -22.22 3.51
CA GLY A 67 -12.89 -22.18 4.88
C GLY A 67 -13.19 -23.57 5.43
N PHE A 68 -13.80 -24.45 4.63
CA PHE A 68 -14.00 -25.84 5.02
C PHE A 68 -12.68 -26.61 5.20
N ARG A 69 -11.66 -26.36 4.36
CA ARG A 69 -10.31 -26.91 4.58
C ARG A 69 -9.68 -26.43 5.89
N TRP A 70 -9.86 -25.17 6.27
CA TRP A 70 -9.40 -24.65 7.56
C TRP A 70 -10.07 -25.38 8.74
N LEU A 71 -11.38 -25.61 8.65
CA LEU A 71 -12.10 -26.43 9.62
C LEU A 71 -11.51 -27.85 9.71
N GLN A 72 -11.21 -28.48 8.56
CA GLN A 72 -10.56 -29.80 8.55
C GLN A 72 -9.16 -29.77 9.19
N ALA A 73 -8.40 -28.68 9.06
CA ALA A 73 -7.09 -28.55 9.71
C ALA A 73 -7.20 -28.58 11.24
N MET A 74 -8.25 -27.95 11.79
CA MET A 74 -8.54 -28.04 13.24
C MET A 74 -8.89 -29.46 13.65
N ILE A 75 -9.78 -30.14 12.91
CA ILE A 75 -10.17 -31.53 13.21
C ILE A 75 -8.95 -32.45 13.11
N PHE A 76 -8.16 -32.33 12.05
CA PHE A 76 -6.95 -33.10 11.82
C PHE A 76 -5.96 -32.95 12.99
N ALA A 77 -5.65 -31.72 13.39
CA ALA A 77 -4.75 -31.46 14.51
C ALA A 77 -5.26 -32.12 15.80
N ILE A 78 -6.55 -32.02 16.10
CA ILE A 78 -7.15 -32.65 17.28
C ILE A 78 -7.06 -34.19 17.21
N GLU A 79 -7.28 -34.80 16.05
CA GLU A 79 -7.16 -36.25 15.88
C GLU A 79 -5.71 -36.73 15.98
N GLU A 80 -4.76 -35.96 15.46
CA GLU A 80 -3.33 -36.20 15.59
C GLU A 80 -2.88 -36.12 17.06
N ILE A 81 -3.30 -35.08 17.78
CA ILE A 81 -3.00 -34.92 19.21
C ILE A 81 -3.58 -36.08 20.03
N ASN A 82 -4.85 -36.42 19.81
CA ASN A 82 -5.51 -37.54 20.50
C ASN A 82 -4.85 -38.91 20.19
N SER A 83 -4.18 -39.04 19.05
CA SER A 83 -3.45 -40.25 18.67
C SER A 83 -2.02 -40.27 19.20
N SER A 84 -1.50 -39.13 19.67
CA SER A 84 -0.14 -39.00 20.18
C SER A 84 -0.04 -39.47 21.64
N PRO A 85 0.89 -40.38 21.97
CA PRO A 85 1.09 -40.80 23.36
C PRO A 85 1.88 -39.77 24.20
N THR A 86 2.49 -38.77 23.57
CA THR A 86 3.39 -37.81 24.26
C THR A 86 2.68 -36.53 24.70
N LEU A 87 1.63 -36.12 23.99
CA LEU A 87 0.93 -34.87 24.21
C LEU A 87 -0.47 -35.17 24.77
N LEU A 88 -0.74 -34.70 25.99
CA LEU A 88 -1.99 -34.93 26.72
C LEU A 88 -2.36 -36.42 26.90
N PRO A 89 -1.48 -37.25 27.49
CA PRO A 89 -1.77 -38.68 27.67
C PRO A 89 -2.99 -38.90 28.57
N ASN A 90 -3.82 -39.88 28.22
CA ASN A 90 -5.09 -40.22 28.88
C ASN A 90 -6.18 -39.14 28.85
N MET A 91 -6.02 -38.07 28.05
CA MET A 91 -7.04 -37.04 27.86
C MET A 91 -7.50 -37.02 26.40
N THR A 92 -8.78 -36.81 26.18
CA THR A 92 -9.36 -36.67 24.84
C THR A 92 -9.78 -35.22 24.60
N LEU A 93 -9.20 -34.58 23.60
CA LEU A 93 -9.68 -33.30 23.08
C LEU A 93 -10.92 -33.51 22.22
N GLY A 94 -12.02 -32.88 22.61
CA GLY A 94 -13.25 -32.75 21.82
C GLY A 94 -13.38 -31.36 21.20
N TYR A 95 -14.38 -31.18 20.36
CA TYR A 95 -14.59 -29.90 19.66
C TYR A 95 -16.06 -29.58 19.41
N ARG A 96 -16.32 -28.27 19.27
CA ARG A 96 -17.59 -27.69 18.80
C ARG A 96 -17.26 -26.57 17.81
N ILE A 97 -17.51 -26.82 16.53
CA ILE A 97 -17.12 -25.93 15.44
C ILE A 97 -18.37 -25.43 14.72
N PHE A 98 -18.44 -24.12 14.50
CA PHE A 98 -19.55 -23.43 13.86
C PHE A 98 -19.10 -22.59 12.67
N ASP A 99 -20.06 -22.34 11.77
CA ASP A 99 -19.88 -21.43 10.64
C ASP A 99 -20.13 -19.98 11.06
N THR A 100 -19.22 -19.08 10.70
CA THR A 100 -19.36 -17.64 10.92
C THR A 100 -19.97 -16.91 9.73
N CYS A 101 -19.97 -17.53 8.56
CA CYS A 101 -20.44 -16.93 7.30
C CYS A 101 -19.81 -15.55 7.02
N ASN A 102 -18.58 -15.32 7.51
CA ASN A 102 -17.92 -14.00 7.53
C ASN A 102 -18.80 -12.84 8.06
N THR A 103 -19.68 -13.11 9.02
CA THR A 103 -20.54 -12.08 9.64
C THR A 103 -20.45 -12.09 11.16
N VAL A 104 -20.54 -10.89 11.74
CA VAL A 104 -20.51 -10.70 13.19
C VAL A 104 -21.69 -11.40 13.86
N SER A 105 -22.90 -11.33 13.29
CA SER A 105 -24.11 -11.91 13.87
C SER A 105 -24.02 -13.43 14.04
N LYS A 106 -23.66 -14.16 12.98
CA LYS A 106 -23.51 -15.63 13.02
C LYS A 106 -22.38 -16.07 13.94
N ALA A 107 -21.26 -15.34 13.94
CA ALA A 107 -20.16 -15.59 14.87
C ALA A 107 -20.58 -15.38 16.34
N LEU A 108 -21.38 -14.37 16.64
CA LEU A 108 -21.90 -14.14 18.00
C LEU A 108 -22.94 -15.19 18.42
N GLU A 109 -23.81 -15.65 17.52
CA GLU A 109 -24.72 -16.79 17.79
C GLU A 109 -23.95 -18.04 18.23
N ALA A 110 -22.86 -18.36 17.53
CA ALA A 110 -21.96 -19.45 17.88
C ALA A 110 -21.22 -19.20 19.21
N THR A 111 -20.73 -17.97 19.42
CA THR A 111 -19.96 -17.60 20.61
C THR A 111 -20.81 -17.63 21.88
N LEU A 112 -22.07 -17.21 21.81
CA LEU A 112 -23.06 -17.36 22.88
C LEU A 112 -23.20 -18.82 23.33
N SER A 113 -23.15 -19.76 22.38
CA SER A 113 -23.15 -21.18 22.68
C SER A 113 -21.88 -21.66 23.40
N PHE A 114 -20.73 -21.02 23.20
CA PHE A 114 -19.49 -21.33 23.93
C PHE A 114 -19.50 -20.79 25.37
N VAL A 115 -20.07 -19.60 25.58
CA VAL A 115 -20.07 -18.95 26.91
C VAL A 115 -21.22 -19.41 27.82
N ALA A 116 -22.26 -20.04 27.25
CA ALA A 116 -23.45 -20.48 27.99
C ALA A 116 -23.12 -21.19 29.31
N GLN A 117 -22.19 -22.15 29.29
CA GLN A 117 -21.82 -22.92 30.48
C GLN A 117 -20.82 -22.21 31.40
N ASN A 118 -19.93 -21.38 30.83
CA ASN A 118 -18.73 -20.95 31.54
C ASN A 118 -19.00 -19.93 32.66
N LYS A 119 -20.16 -19.27 32.68
CA LYS A 119 -20.57 -18.38 33.78
C LYS A 119 -21.97 -17.74 33.69
N ILE A 120 -22.72 -17.89 32.60
CA ILE A 120 -24.07 -17.28 32.49
C ILE A 120 -25.01 -17.84 33.58
N ASP A 121 -24.86 -19.13 33.92
CA ASP A 121 -25.59 -19.76 35.02
C ASP A 121 -25.07 -19.35 36.41
N SER A 122 -23.78 -19.02 36.56
CA SER A 122 -23.19 -18.61 37.85
C SER A 122 -23.40 -17.14 38.21
N LEU A 123 -23.75 -16.29 37.22
CA LEU A 123 -24.04 -14.87 37.40
C LEU A 123 -25.55 -14.59 37.57
N ASN A 124 -26.41 -15.56 37.23
CA ASN A 124 -27.86 -15.48 37.35
C ASN A 124 -28.37 -16.49 38.37
N LEU A 125 -29.62 -16.32 38.84
CA LEU A 125 -30.30 -17.30 39.71
C LEU A 125 -30.64 -18.63 38.97
N ASP A 126 -30.24 -18.78 37.72
CA ASP A 126 -30.54 -19.92 36.84
C ASP A 126 -29.75 -21.19 37.18
N GLU A 127 -28.79 -21.13 38.11
CA GLU A 127 -28.12 -22.31 38.69
C GLU A 127 -29.14 -23.34 39.25
N PHE A 128 -30.34 -22.88 39.65
CA PHE A 128 -31.44 -23.74 40.11
C PHE A 128 -32.19 -24.51 39.00
N CYS A 129 -31.95 -24.24 37.71
CA CYS A 129 -32.67 -24.85 36.58
C CYS A 129 -32.24 -26.31 36.32
N ASN A 130 -31.02 -26.71 36.72
CA ASN A 130 -30.39 -27.98 36.34
C ASN A 130 -30.51 -28.30 34.84
N CYS A 131 -30.54 -27.25 34.01
CA CYS A 131 -30.74 -27.30 32.55
C CYS A 131 -29.41 -27.56 31.80
N SER A 132 -28.32 -27.76 32.56
CA SER A 132 -26.93 -27.63 32.12
C SER A 132 -26.10 -28.90 32.31
N ASP A 133 -26.69 -30.01 32.79
CA ASP A 133 -26.00 -31.29 33.07
C ASP A 133 -25.31 -31.93 31.86
N HIS A 134 -25.52 -31.41 30.64
CA HIS A 134 -25.02 -31.98 29.37
C HIS A 134 -24.28 -30.99 28.45
N ILE A 135 -24.00 -29.75 28.88
CA ILE A 135 -23.26 -28.78 28.05
C ILE A 135 -21.82 -28.69 28.55
N PRO A 136 -20.82 -29.18 27.78
CA PRO A 136 -19.44 -29.12 28.22
C PRO A 136 -18.89 -27.69 28.09
N SER A 137 -18.11 -27.28 29.09
CA SER A 137 -17.42 -25.98 29.13
C SER A 137 -16.42 -25.86 27.99
N THR A 138 -16.44 -24.72 27.28
CA THR A 138 -15.47 -24.41 26.23
C THR A 138 -14.26 -23.72 26.84
N ILE A 139 -13.09 -24.35 26.83
CA ILE A 139 -11.89 -23.83 27.50
C ILE A 139 -11.06 -22.86 26.65
N ALA A 140 -11.21 -22.92 25.32
CA ALA A 140 -10.50 -22.08 24.36
C ALA A 140 -11.27 -22.09 23.03
N VAL A 141 -11.11 -21.03 22.23
CA VAL A 141 -11.76 -20.87 20.92
C VAL A 141 -10.70 -20.60 19.85
N VAL A 142 -10.74 -21.35 18.75
CA VAL A 142 -9.93 -21.11 17.56
C VAL A 142 -10.75 -20.29 16.55
N GLY A 143 -10.20 -19.16 16.10
CA GLY A 143 -10.86 -18.24 15.16
C GLY A 143 -11.11 -16.85 15.74
N ALA A 144 -11.78 -15.94 15.02
CA ALA A 144 -12.32 -16.10 13.67
C ALA A 144 -11.32 -15.64 12.59
N THR A 145 -11.78 -15.53 11.34
CA THR A 145 -10.97 -15.06 10.20
C THR A 145 -10.88 -13.53 10.12
N GLY A 146 -11.98 -12.84 9.81
CA GLY A 146 -11.98 -11.38 9.64
C GLY A 146 -11.78 -10.64 10.96
N SER A 147 -10.99 -9.56 10.94
CA SER A 147 -10.63 -8.81 12.15
C SER A 147 -11.86 -8.25 12.87
N GLY A 148 -12.83 -7.67 12.16
CA GLY A 148 -14.07 -7.16 12.77
C GLY A 148 -14.91 -8.26 13.45
N ILE A 149 -14.90 -9.48 12.90
CA ILE A 149 -15.57 -10.64 13.50
C ILE A 149 -14.84 -11.05 14.78
N SER A 150 -13.51 -11.15 14.72
CA SER A 150 -12.71 -11.47 15.90
C SER A 150 -12.81 -10.42 16.98
N THR A 151 -12.91 -9.13 16.66
CA THR A 151 -13.19 -8.03 17.61
C THR A 151 -14.49 -8.30 18.38
N ALA A 152 -15.58 -8.62 17.66
CA ALA A 152 -16.88 -8.89 18.28
C ALA A 152 -16.85 -10.13 19.18
N VAL A 153 -16.22 -11.21 18.71
CA VAL A 153 -16.05 -12.46 19.47
C VAL A 153 -15.17 -12.23 20.70
N ALA A 154 -14.06 -11.50 20.57
CA ALA A 154 -13.12 -11.22 21.65
C ALA A 154 -13.74 -10.38 22.76
N ASN A 155 -14.61 -9.42 22.42
CA ASN A 155 -15.37 -8.65 23.40
C ASN A 155 -16.23 -9.56 24.29
N LEU A 156 -16.86 -10.60 23.73
CA LEU A 156 -17.69 -11.54 24.49
C LEU A 156 -16.87 -12.56 25.28
N LEU A 157 -15.86 -13.19 24.65
CA LEU A 157 -15.00 -14.19 25.31
C LEU A 157 -14.13 -13.57 26.41
N GLY A 158 -13.70 -12.31 26.23
CA GLY A 158 -12.89 -11.55 27.17
C GLY A 158 -13.57 -11.30 28.52
N LEU A 159 -14.91 -11.24 28.56
CA LEU A 159 -15.68 -11.12 29.81
C LEU A 159 -15.48 -12.34 30.73
N PHE A 160 -15.24 -13.51 30.12
CA PHE A 160 -15.08 -14.78 30.83
C PHE A 160 -13.64 -15.30 30.81
N TYR A 161 -12.69 -14.50 30.29
CA TYR A 161 -11.29 -14.86 30.11
C TYR A 161 -11.09 -16.17 29.33
N ILE A 162 -11.98 -16.47 28.39
CA ILE A 162 -11.83 -17.63 27.51
C ILE A 162 -10.80 -17.26 26.44
N PRO A 163 -9.65 -17.94 26.35
CA PRO A 163 -8.64 -17.64 25.36
C PRO A 163 -9.19 -17.87 23.96
N GLN A 164 -9.03 -16.87 23.12
CA GLN A 164 -9.31 -16.90 21.69
C GLN A 164 -7.98 -16.90 20.95
N VAL A 165 -7.71 -17.89 20.12
CA VAL A 165 -6.52 -17.96 19.26
C VAL A 165 -6.96 -17.84 17.81
N SER A 166 -6.89 -16.62 17.26
CA SER A 166 -7.23 -16.39 15.85
C SER A 166 -6.10 -16.86 14.93
N TYR A 167 -6.47 -17.41 13.78
CA TYR A 167 -5.53 -17.89 12.77
C TYR A 167 -5.35 -16.92 11.58
N ALA A 168 -6.14 -15.85 11.51
CA ALA A 168 -6.15 -14.92 10.37
C ALA A 168 -6.51 -13.45 10.68
N SER A 169 -6.91 -13.10 11.91
CA SER A 169 -7.23 -11.71 12.24
C SER A 169 -5.97 -10.92 12.62
N SER A 170 -5.42 -10.19 11.66
CA SER A 170 -4.12 -9.53 11.72
C SER A 170 -4.17 -8.03 12.07
N SER A 171 -5.36 -7.45 12.25
CA SER A 171 -5.51 -6.03 12.60
C SER A 171 -4.73 -5.64 13.87
N ARG A 172 -4.07 -4.48 13.83
CA ARG A 172 -3.33 -3.92 14.97
C ARG A 172 -4.20 -3.58 16.18
N LEU A 173 -5.51 -3.39 15.99
CA LEU A 173 -6.44 -3.07 17.08
C LEU A 173 -6.49 -4.19 18.13
N LEU A 174 -6.38 -5.44 17.69
CA LEU A 174 -6.50 -6.64 18.53
C LEU A 174 -5.30 -6.87 19.48
N SER A 175 -4.19 -6.16 19.28
CA SER A 175 -3.01 -6.20 20.15
C SER A 175 -3.24 -5.48 21.49
N ASN A 176 -4.27 -4.63 21.60
CA ASN A 176 -4.58 -3.91 22.85
C ASN A 176 -5.14 -4.83 23.94
N LYS A 177 -4.27 -5.30 24.85
CA LYS A 177 -4.65 -6.19 25.97
C LYS A 177 -5.49 -5.57 27.08
N ASN A 178 -5.67 -4.25 27.09
CA ASN A 178 -6.64 -3.63 27.99
C ASN A 178 -8.07 -3.93 27.54
N GLN A 179 -8.31 -3.92 26.23
CA GLN A 179 -9.60 -4.24 25.62
C GLN A 179 -9.75 -5.74 25.38
N PHE A 180 -8.78 -6.37 24.71
CA PHE A 180 -8.84 -7.76 24.27
C PHE A 180 -8.00 -8.66 25.18
N LYS A 181 -8.47 -8.83 26.42
CA LYS A 181 -7.73 -9.51 27.49
C LYS A 181 -7.36 -10.95 27.18
N SER A 182 -8.22 -11.69 26.50
CA SER A 182 -8.04 -13.12 26.23
C SER A 182 -7.76 -13.44 24.76
N PHE A 183 -7.46 -12.44 23.94
CA PHE A 183 -7.15 -12.63 22.52
C PHE A 183 -5.67 -12.96 22.33
N LEU A 184 -5.38 -13.93 21.47
CA LEU A 184 -4.06 -14.27 20.93
C LEU A 184 -4.22 -14.62 19.44
N ARG A 185 -3.11 -14.69 18.70
CA ARG A 185 -3.18 -15.09 17.29
C ARG A 185 -1.91 -15.75 16.77
N THR A 186 -2.09 -16.74 15.90
CA THR A 186 -1.01 -17.43 15.17
C THR A 186 -0.75 -16.82 13.79
N ILE A 187 -1.02 -15.52 13.65
CA ILE A 187 -0.72 -14.71 12.48
C ILE A 187 -0.05 -13.40 12.95
N PRO A 188 0.92 -12.85 12.21
CA PRO A 188 1.53 -11.57 12.58
C PRO A 188 0.58 -10.39 12.49
N ASN A 189 0.97 -9.29 13.15
CA ASN A 189 0.28 -8.01 13.12
C ASN A 189 0.52 -7.25 11.80
N ASP A 190 -0.54 -6.69 11.22
CA ASP A 190 -0.50 -5.90 9.98
C ASP A 190 0.30 -4.60 10.07
N GLU A 191 0.70 -4.13 11.27
CA GLU A 191 1.63 -3.00 11.37
C GLU A 191 2.91 -3.24 10.55
N HIS A 192 3.45 -4.45 10.62
CA HIS A 192 4.64 -4.80 9.84
C HIS A 192 4.35 -4.93 8.34
N GLN A 193 3.16 -5.36 7.96
CA GLN A 193 2.75 -5.42 6.56
C GLN A 193 2.60 -4.02 5.96
N ALA A 194 1.99 -3.09 6.68
CA ALA A 194 1.84 -1.71 6.25
C ALA A 194 3.21 -1.01 6.09
N THR A 195 4.13 -1.18 7.04
CA THR A 195 5.52 -0.73 6.90
C THR A 195 6.21 -1.38 5.70
N ALA A 196 6.01 -2.70 5.49
CA ALA A 196 6.61 -3.40 4.36
C ALA A 196 6.09 -2.89 3.01
N MET A 197 4.81 -2.52 2.90
CA MET A 197 4.28 -1.89 1.68
C MET A 197 4.97 -0.57 1.38
N ALA A 198 5.21 0.27 2.40
CA ALA A 198 5.95 1.52 2.23
C ALA A 198 7.41 1.27 1.82
N ASP A 199 8.08 0.28 2.44
CA ASP A 199 9.46 -0.12 2.08
C ASP A 199 9.55 -0.61 0.62
N ILE A 200 8.52 -1.31 0.10
CA ILE A 200 8.48 -1.74 -1.31
C ILE A 200 8.39 -0.52 -2.25
N ILE A 201 7.56 0.46 -1.92
CA ILE A 201 7.37 1.67 -2.72
C ILE A 201 8.65 2.51 -2.75
N GLU A 202 9.31 2.64 -1.60
CA GLU A 202 10.61 3.29 -1.46
C GLU A 202 11.70 2.56 -2.28
N TYR A 203 11.74 1.22 -2.23
CA TYR A 203 12.68 0.41 -3.00
C TYR A 203 12.61 0.69 -4.51
N PHE A 204 11.39 0.80 -5.06
CA PHE A 204 11.16 1.09 -6.47
C PHE A 204 11.14 2.59 -6.82
N ARG A 205 11.39 3.48 -5.85
CA ARG A 205 11.45 4.94 -6.00
C ARG A 205 10.17 5.57 -6.56
N TRP A 206 9.02 5.01 -6.19
CA TRP A 206 7.72 5.60 -6.50
C TRP A 206 7.33 6.63 -5.44
N ASN A 207 6.66 7.71 -5.85
CA ASN A 207 6.19 8.75 -4.92
C ASN A 207 4.72 9.14 -5.13
N TRP A 208 4.03 8.49 -6.05
CA TRP A 208 2.63 8.76 -6.39
C TRP A 208 1.83 7.47 -6.42
N VAL A 209 1.01 7.26 -5.39
CA VAL A 209 0.24 6.02 -5.19
C VAL A 209 -1.22 6.30 -4.88
N GLY A 210 -2.08 5.34 -5.20
CA GLY A 210 -3.47 5.31 -4.72
C GLY A 210 -3.63 4.29 -3.59
N THR A 211 -4.62 4.50 -2.72
CA THR A 211 -4.93 3.57 -1.62
C THR A 211 -6.39 3.16 -1.64
N ILE A 212 -6.65 1.87 -1.37
CA ILE A 212 -7.99 1.31 -1.26
C ILE A 212 -8.04 0.41 -0.02
N ALA A 213 -9.04 0.60 0.83
CA ALA A 213 -9.23 -0.20 2.04
C ALA A 213 -10.62 -0.83 2.11
N ALA A 214 -10.71 -2.01 2.70
CA ALA A 214 -12.00 -2.51 3.20
C ALA A 214 -12.52 -1.58 4.30
N ASP A 215 -13.82 -1.27 4.26
CA ASP A 215 -14.51 -0.51 5.31
C ASP A 215 -14.78 -1.40 6.53
N ASP A 216 -13.72 -1.83 7.19
CA ASP A 216 -13.77 -2.66 8.39
C ASP A 216 -12.56 -2.47 9.32
N ASP A 217 -12.54 -3.23 10.42
CA ASP A 217 -11.45 -3.23 11.41
C ASP A 217 -10.12 -3.81 10.87
N TYR A 218 -10.05 -4.29 9.63
CA TYR A 218 -8.81 -4.75 8.98
C TYR A 218 -8.28 -3.70 8.02
N GLY A 219 -9.09 -3.26 7.05
CA GLY A 219 -8.66 -2.34 5.99
C GLY A 219 -8.32 -0.95 6.52
N ARG A 220 -9.20 -0.36 7.36
CA ARG A 220 -9.00 1.01 7.87
C ARG A 220 -7.73 1.15 8.70
N PRO A 221 -7.45 0.29 9.71
CA PRO A 221 -6.23 0.44 10.51
C PRO A 221 -4.96 0.13 9.73
N GLY A 222 -5.05 -0.73 8.70
CA GLY A 222 -3.95 -1.07 7.79
C GLY A 222 -3.55 0.10 6.89
N ILE A 223 -4.51 0.70 6.18
CA ILE A 223 -4.24 1.91 5.37
C ILE A 223 -3.81 3.09 6.23
N GLU A 224 -4.38 3.28 7.42
CA GLU A 224 -3.96 4.37 8.30
C GLU A 224 -2.50 4.21 8.73
N LYS A 225 -2.06 2.98 9.03
CA LYS A 225 -0.65 2.72 9.34
C LYS A 225 0.24 2.88 8.11
N PHE A 226 -0.23 2.46 6.94
CA PHE A 226 0.49 2.66 5.68
C PHE A 226 0.68 4.14 5.37
N ARG A 227 -0.36 4.97 5.56
CA ARG A 227 -0.32 6.43 5.36
C ARG A 227 0.77 7.09 6.21
N GLU A 228 0.85 6.74 7.49
CA GLU A 228 1.91 7.21 8.39
C GLU A 228 3.32 6.84 7.85
N GLU A 229 3.52 5.58 7.45
CA GLU A 229 4.80 5.11 6.94
C GLU A 229 5.16 5.67 5.55
N ALA A 230 4.15 5.99 4.74
CA ALA A 230 4.31 6.62 3.44
C ALA A 230 4.74 8.10 3.59
N GLU A 231 4.11 8.84 4.49
CA GLU A 231 4.47 10.23 4.82
C GLU A 231 5.91 10.32 5.37
N GLU A 232 6.34 9.35 6.20
CA GLU A 232 7.73 9.27 6.68
C GLU A 232 8.78 9.06 5.58
N ARG A 233 8.36 8.58 4.40
CA ARG A 233 9.23 8.25 3.25
C ARG A 233 9.00 9.18 2.05
N ASP A 234 8.36 10.33 2.25
CA ASP A 234 8.03 11.31 1.21
C ASP A 234 7.20 10.72 0.04
N ILE A 235 6.35 9.73 0.31
CA ILE A 235 5.41 9.13 -0.64
C ILE A 235 4.07 9.84 -0.51
N CYS A 236 3.55 10.38 -1.61
CA CYS A 236 2.23 10.99 -1.62
C CYS A 236 1.14 10.01 -2.06
N ILE A 237 -0.06 10.22 -1.50
CA ILE A 237 -1.26 9.47 -1.83
C ILE A 237 -2.21 10.39 -2.61
N ASP A 238 -2.53 10.02 -3.85
CA ASP A 238 -3.45 10.76 -4.73
C ASP A 238 -4.90 10.62 -4.26
N PHE A 239 -5.31 9.38 -3.98
CA PHE A 239 -6.65 9.05 -3.52
C PHE A 239 -6.63 7.96 -2.44
N SER A 240 -7.66 7.99 -1.58
CA SER A 240 -7.86 7.01 -0.51
C SER A 240 -9.34 6.63 -0.45
N GLU A 241 -9.67 5.50 -1.05
CA GLU A 241 -11.05 5.04 -1.19
C GLU A 241 -11.37 3.84 -0.27
N LEU A 242 -12.64 3.71 0.08
CA LEU A 242 -13.15 2.63 0.92
C LEU A 242 -14.14 1.77 0.15
N ILE A 243 -14.09 0.46 0.37
CA ILE A 243 -14.94 -0.52 -0.32
C ILE A 243 -15.49 -1.57 0.64
N SER A 244 -16.59 -2.20 0.25
CA SER A 244 -17.22 -3.30 1.00
C SER A 244 -17.80 -4.32 0.04
N GLN A 245 -17.94 -5.58 0.49
CA GLN A 245 -18.68 -6.60 -0.27
C GLN A 245 -20.16 -6.23 -0.49
N TYR A 246 -20.69 -5.30 0.32
CA TYR A 246 -22.07 -4.82 0.27
C TYR A 246 -22.20 -3.44 -0.38
N SER A 247 -21.11 -2.88 -0.94
CA SER A 247 -21.16 -1.60 -1.65
C SER A 247 -22.14 -1.67 -2.82
N VAL A 248 -22.94 -0.61 -2.96
CA VAL A 248 -23.89 -0.49 -4.08
C VAL A 248 -23.15 -0.17 -5.37
N GLU A 249 -23.80 -0.41 -6.52
CA GLU A 249 -23.18 -0.20 -7.84
C GLU A 249 -22.68 1.25 -8.02
N GLU A 250 -23.45 2.24 -7.54
CA GLU A 250 -23.07 3.66 -7.61
C GLU A 250 -21.77 3.99 -6.87
N GLU A 251 -21.58 3.43 -5.66
CA GLU A 251 -20.34 3.61 -4.87
C GLU A 251 -19.14 2.98 -5.60
N ILE A 252 -19.31 1.78 -6.15
CA ILE A 252 -18.25 1.10 -6.89
C ILE A 252 -17.87 1.91 -8.14
N GLN A 253 -18.86 2.43 -8.88
CA GLN A 253 -18.61 3.24 -10.07
C GLN A 253 -17.81 4.51 -9.75
N GLN A 254 -18.12 5.18 -8.62
CA GLN A 254 -17.37 6.35 -8.16
C GLN A 254 -15.90 6.01 -7.88
N VAL A 255 -15.63 4.92 -7.15
CA VAL A 255 -14.25 4.48 -6.86
C VAL A 255 -13.51 4.16 -8.16
N VAL A 256 -14.16 3.52 -9.12
CA VAL A 256 -13.55 3.23 -10.42
C VAL A 256 -13.24 4.50 -11.21
N GLU A 257 -14.11 5.51 -11.17
CA GLU A 257 -13.86 6.81 -11.79
C GLU A 257 -12.67 7.54 -11.16
N VAL A 258 -12.54 7.50 -9.83
CA VAL A 258 -11.37 8.02 -9.11
C VAL A 258 -10.09 7.34 -9.60
N ILE A 259 -10.09 6.01 -9.70
CA ILE A 259 -8.94 5.24 -10.21
C ILE A 259 -8.64 5.62 -11.67
N GLN A 260 -9.64 5.86 -12.51
CA GLN A 260 -9.43 6.24 -13.92
C GLN A 260 -8.86 7.65 -14.07
N ASN A 261 -9.31 8.60 -13.26
CA ASN A 261 -8.86 10.00 -13.29
C ASN A 261 -7.44 10.17 -12.73
N SER A 262 -7.00 9.26 -11.87
CA SER A 262 -5.66 9.28 -11.27
C SER A 262 -4.53 8.89 -12.25
N THR A 263 -3.42 9.64 -12.16
CA THR A 263 -2.16 9.33 -12.84
C THR A 263 -1.32 8.27 -12.11
N ALA A 264 -1.64 7.95 -10.86
CA ALA A 264 -0.93 6.94 -10.06
C ALA A 264 -1.13 5.53 -10.64
N LYS A 265 -0.03 4.84 -10.95
CA LYS A 265 -0.10 3.45 -11.44
C LYS A 265 -0.13 2.45 -10.30
N VAL A 266 0.58 2.74 -9.21
CA VAL A 266 0.68 1.86 -8.05
C VAL A 266 -0.53 2.09 -7.14
N ILE A 267 -1.26 1.02 -6.86
CA ILE A 267 -2.45 1.04 -5.99
C ILE A 267 -2.24 0.04 -4.85
N VAL A 268 -2.21 0.56 -3.63
CA VAL A 268 -2.10 -0.23 -2.40
C VAL A 268 -3.49 -0.64 -1.95
N VAL A 269 -3.71 -1.94 -1.76
CA VAL A 269 -5.03 -2.48 -1.41
C VAL A 269 -4.97 -3.32 -0.13
N PHE A 270 -5.58 -2.79 0.93
CA PHE A 270 -5.77 -3.45 2.23
C PHE A 270 -7.23 -3.90 2.36
N SER A 271 -7.53 -5.09 1.82
CA SER A 271 -8.89 -5.61 1.76
C SER A 271 -8.93 -7.14 1.80
N SER A 272 -10.09 -7.71 2.10
CA SER A 272 -10.32 -9.14 1.95
C SER A 272 -10.74 -9.47 0.51
N GLY A 273 -10.63 -10.74 0.10
CA GLY A 273 -11.14 -11.18 -1.21
C GLY A 273 -12.62 -10.79 -1.45
N PRO A 274 -13.55 -11.14 -0.54
CA PRO A 274 -14.97 -10.78 -0.66
C PRO A 274 -15.24 -9.27 -0.77
N ASP A 275 -14.51 -8.43 -0.02
CA ASP A 275 -14.75 -6.97 -0.04
C ASP A 275 -14.16 -6.30 -1.29
N LEU A 276 -13.10 -6.86 -1.86
CA LEU A 276 -12.46 -6.38 -3.08
C LEU A 276 -13.15 -6.85 -4.36
N GLU A 277 -13.81 -8.01 -4.33
CA GLU A 277 -14.42 -8.66 -5.51
C GLU A 277 -15.35 -7.73 -6.32
N PRO A 278 -16.27 -6.95 -5.72
CA PRO A 278 -17.17 -6.10 -6.49
C PRO A 278 -16.41 -5.03 -7.30
N LEU A 279 -15.39 -4.42 -6.70
CA LEU A 279 -14.56 -3.41 -7.35
C LEU A 279 -13.77 -4.02 -8.52
N ILE A 280 -13.07 -5.14 -8.30
CA ILE A 280 -12.25 -5.76 -9.35
C ILE A 280 -13.11 -6.20 -10.53
N LYS A 281 -14.32 -6.72 -10.29
CA LYS A 281 -15.26 -7.07 -11.37
C LYS A 281 -15.61 -5.87 -12.25
N GLU A 282 -15.87 -4.70 -11.66
CA GLU A 282 -16.17 -3.48 -12.44
C GLU A 282 -14.93 -2.95 -13.18
N ILE A 283 -13.74 -3.00 -12.57
CA ILE A 283 -12.48 -2.60 -13.23
C ILE A 283 -12.16 -3.50 -14.43
N VAL A 284 -12.36 -4.81 -14.28
CA VAL A 284 -12.24 -5.81 -15.35
C VAL A 284 -13.26 -5.56 -16.46
N LYS A 285 -14.52 -5.31 -16.10
CA LYS A 285 -15.59 -4.99 -17.07
C LYS A 285 -15.27 -3.73 -17.88
N ARG A 286 -14.61 -2.72 -17.29
CA ARG A 286 -14.13 -1.51 -17.99
C ARG A 286 -12.76 -1.67 -18.67
N ASN A 287 -12.10 -2.83 -18.52
CA ASN A 287 -10.79 -3.15 -19.07
C ASN A 287 -9.72 -2.09 -18.73
N ILE A 288 -9.69 -1.65 -17.46
CA ILE A 288 -8.72 -0.66 -16.98
C ILE A 288 -7.39 -1.39 -16.71
N THR A 289 -6.44 -1.20 -17.62
CA THR A 289 -5.10 -1.82 -17.56
C THR A 289 -4.04 -0.80 -17.16
N GLY A 290 -2.80 -1.25 -16.93
CA GLY A 290 -1.66 -0.38 -16.61
C GLY A 290 -1.55 0.04 -15.14
N ARG A 291 -2.41 -0.49 -14.27
CA ARG A 291 -2.29 -0.38 -12.81
C ARG A 291 -1.42 -1.53 -12.27
N ILE A 292 -0.71 -1.27 -11.18
CA ILE A 292 0.15 -2.21 -10.47
C ILE A 292 -0.37 -2.32 -9.06
N TRP A 293 -0.76 -3.52 -8.66
CA TRP A 293 -1.43 -3.74 -7.38
C TRP A 293 -0.44 -4.21 -6.32
N LEU A 294 -0.47 -3.55 -5.17
CA LEU A 294 0.20 -3.99 -3.94
C LEU A 294 -0.85 -4.64 -3.03
N ALA A 295 -0.78 -5.96 -2.90
CA ALA A 295 -1.80 -6.77 -2.25
C ALA A 295 -1.48 -7.10 -0.80
N SER A 296 -2.37 -6.71 0.12
CA SER A 296 -2.36 -7.23 1.49
C SER A 296 -2.58 -8.76 1.52
N GLU A 297 -2.11 -9.41 2.58
CA GLU A 297 -2.08 -10.88 2.68
C GLU A 297 -3.46 -11.52 2.48
N ALA A 298 -4.52 -10.88 2.98
CA ALA A 298 -5.88 -11.40 2.94
C ALA A 298 -6.40 -11.66 1.50
N TRP A 299 -5.94 -10.89 0.50
CA TRP A 299 -6.36 -11.07 -0.89
C TRP A 299 -5.24 -11.48 -1.85
N ALA A 300 -3.97 -11.34 -1.47
CA ALA A 300 -2.80 -11.72 -2.27
C ALA A 300 -2.78 -13.20 -2.71
N SER A 301 -3.54 -14.07 -2.03
CA SER A 301 -3.74 -15.47 -2.41
C SER A 301 -5.23 -15.87 -2.48
N SER A 302 -6.13 -14.91 -2.71
CA SER A 302 -7.58 -15.15 -2.77
C SER A 302 -7.99 -15.72 -4.13
N SER A 303 -8.66 -16.87 -4.13
CA SER A 303 -9.24 -17.46 -5.34
C SER A 303 -10.43 -16.66 -5.90
N LEU A 304 -11.00 -15.72 -5.14
CA LEU A 304 -12.04 -14.81 -5.63
C LEU A 304 -11.47 -13.73 -6.56
N ILE A 305 -10.18 -13.42 -6.43
CA ILE A 305 -9.52 -12.36 -7.20
C ILE A 305 -8.53 -12.95 -8.19
N ALA A 306 -7.77 -13.99 -7.81
CA ALA A 306 -6.81 -14.68 -8.66
C ALA A 306 -7.49 -15.59 -9.70
N MET A 307 -8.37 -15.02 -10.51
CA MET A 307 -9.02 -15.68 -11.63
C MET A 307 -8.27 -15.37 -12.93
N PRO A 308 -7.98 -16.37 -13.79
CA PRO A 308 -7.32 -16.16 -15.08
C PRO A 308 -8.01 -15.10 -15.95
N GLU A 309 -9.34 -15.04 -15.90
CA GLU A 309 -10.16 -14.06 -16.62
C GLU A 309 -9.81 -12.61 -16.26
N PHE A 310 -9.37 -12.36 -15.02
CA PHE A 310 -9.05 -11.03 -14.54
C PHE A 310 -7.60 -10.63 -14.83
N PHE A 311 -6.76 -11.56 -15.32
CA PHE A 311 -5.30 -11.38 -15.43
C PHE A 311 -4.86 -10.13 -16.21
N HIS A 312 -5.64 -9.67 -17.18
CA HIS A 312 -5.34 -8.44 -17.92
C HIS A 312 -5.35 -7.15 -17.06
N VAL A 313 -6.05 -7.16 -15.92
CA VAL A 313 -6.09 -6.06 -14.94
C VAL A 313 -5.15 -6.31 -13.76
N ILE A 314 -5.21 -7.51 -13.18
CA ILE A 314 -4.51 -7.89 -11.93
C ILE A 314 -3.16 -8.58 -12.17
N GLY A 315 -2.75 -8.78 -13.41
CA GLY A 315 -1.48 -9.42 -13.77
C GLY A 315 -0.30 -8.68 -13.15
N GLY A 316 0.70 -9.42 -12.66
CA GLY A 316 1.88 -8.80 -12.04
C GLY A 316 1.62 -8.13 -10.69
N THR A 317 0.50 -8.41 -10.03
CA THR A 317 0.25 -8.02 -8.63
C THR A 317 1.41 -8.49 -7.75
N ILE A 318 1.93 -7.59 -6.89
CA ILE A 318 2.90 -7.92 -5.85
C ILE A 318 2.14 -8.02 -4.54
N GLY A 319 2.24 -9.16 -3.85
CA GLY A 319 1.47 -9.42 -2.64
C GLY A 319 2.28 -10.01 -1.51
N PHE A 320 1.74 -9.87 -0.30
CA PHE A 320 2.29 -10.50 0.89
C PHE A 320 1.68 -11.88 1.08
N ALA A 321 2.53 -12.82 1.46
CA ALA A 321 2.17 -14.18 1.76
C ALA A 321 2.72 -14.53 3.14
N LEU A 322 1.92 -15.16 3.98
CA LEU A 322 2.50 -15.82 5.15
C LEU A 322 3.41 -16.95 4.71
N LYS A 323 4.41 -17.22 5.54
CA LYS A 323 5.28 -18.39 5.37
C LYS A 323 4.44 -19.67 5.24
N ALA A 324 4.75 -20.46 4.21
CA ALA A 324 4.08 -21.73 4.00
C ALA A 324 4.53 -22.76 5.04
N GLY A 325 3.59 -23.38 5.73
CA GLY A 325 3.85 -24.49 6.65
C GLY A 325 3.58 -25.85 6.00
N GLN A 326 4.09 -26.90 6.62
CA GLN A 326 3.88 -28.28 6.22
C GLN A 326 3.07 -29.03 7.29
N ILE A 327 2.05 -29.76 6.85
CA ILE A 327 1.23 -30.61 7.71
C ILE A 327 1.23 -32.03 7.10
N PRO A 328 2.17 -32.90 7.49
CA PRO A 328 2.25 -34.27 6.96
C PRO A 328 0.96 -35.04 7.19
N GLY A 329 0.49 -35.82 6.22
CA GLY A 329 -0.75 -36.61 6.35
C GLY A 329 -2.05 -35.82 6.16
N PHE A 330 -1.99 -34.48 6.09
CA PHE A 330 -3.20 -33.66 5.98
C PHE A 330 -3.89 -33.82 4.62
N ARG A 331 -3.14 -33.92 3.52
CA ARG A 331 -3.72 -34.12 2.18
C ARG A 331 -4.49 -35.44 2.10
N GLU A 332 -3.93 -36.50 2.67
CA GLU A 332 -4.52 -37.83 2.75
C GLU A 332 -5.75 -37.84 3.67
N PHE A 333 -5.75 -36.99 4.72
CA PHE A 333 -6.91 -36.80 5.58
C PHE A 333 -8.05 -36.09 4.84
N LEU A 334 -7.75 -35.01 4.10
CA LEU A 334 -8.76 -34.29 3.30
C LEU A 334 -9.46 -35.19 2.28
N GLN A 335 -8.73 -36.15 1.71
CA GLN A 335 -9.26 -37.15 0.77
C GLN A 335 -10.27 -38.15 1.39
N LYS A 336 -10.25 -38.32 2.71
CA LYS A 336 -11.13 -39.27 3.41
C LYS A 336 -12.50 -38.69 3.76
N VAL A 337 -12.73 -37.40 3.50
CA VAL A 337 -14.00 -36.74 3.76
C VAL A 337 -15.12 -37.46 3.01
N HIS A 338 -16.22 -37.79 3.69
CA HIS A 338 -17.31 -38.54 3.08
C HIS A 338 -18.63 -38.34 3.85
N PRO A 339 -19.75 -37.99 3.19
CA PRO A 339 -20.98 -37.56 3.84
C PRO A 339 -21.58 -38.59 4.80
N LYS A 340 -21.44 -39.88 4.50
CA LYS A 340 -21.90 -40.97 5.38
C LYS A 340 -20.92 -41.36 6.50
N LYS A 341 -19.60 -41.14 6.32
CA LYS A 341 -18.57 -41.59 7.29
C LYS A 341 -18.24 -40.49 8.30
N SER A 342 -18.31 -39.24 7.87
CA SER A 342 -18.00 -38.05 8.67
C SER A 342 -19.18 -37.63 9.55
N THR A 343 -19.74 -38.54 10.35
CA THR A 343 -20.95 -38.30 11.16
C THR A 343 -20.80 -37.18 12.20
N ASN A 344 -19.56 -36.88 12.62
CA ASN A 344 -19.24 -35.81 13.56
C ASN A 344 -19.14 -34.43 12.88
N ASN A 345 -19.25 -34.34 11.55
CA ASN A 345 -19.11 -33.10 10.80
C ASN A 345 -20.37 -32.80 9.96
N GLY A 346 -21.25 -31.95 10.49
CA GLY A 346 -22.50 -31.56 9.83
C GLY A 346 -22.32 -30.72 8.57
N PHE A 347 -21.11 -30.22 8.28
CA PHE A 347 -20.81 -29.47 7.06
C PHE A 347 -20.42 -30.38 5.88
N THR A 348 -20.17 -31.69 6.12
CA THR A 348 -19.74 -32.60 5.07
C THR A 348 -20.82 -32.88 4.02
N LYS A 349 -22.11 -32.87 4.40
CA LYS A 349 -23.21 -33.04 3.43
C LYS A 349 -23.19 -31.89 2.42
N GLU A 350 -23.22 -30.66 2.91
CA GLU A 350 -23.21 -29.45 2.09
C GLU A 350 -21.92 -29.32 1.27
N PHE A 351 -20.75 -29.63 1.85
CA PHE A 351 -19.49 -29.71 1.11
C PHE A 351 -19.60 -30.62 -0.13
N TRP A 352 -20.21 -31.80 0.03
CA TRP A 352 -20.36 -32.77 -1.05
C TRP A 352 -21.33 -32.26 -2.11
N GLU A 353 -22.46 -31.69 -1.69
CA GLU A 353 -23.47 -31.11 -2.58
C GLU A 353 -22.92 -29.94 -3.40
N GLU A 354 -22.14 -29.04 -2.79
CA GLU A 354 -21.54 -27.89 -3.47
C GLU A 354 -20.32 -28.29 -4.34
N THR A 355 -19.51 -29.26 -3.92
CA THR A 355 -18.36 -29.74 -4.73
C THR A 355 -18.81 -30.39 -6.04
N PHE A 356 -19.88 -31.20 -6.00
CA PHE A 356 -20.36 -31.94 -7.16
C PHE A 356 -21.60 -31.31 -7.80
N ASN A 357 -22.05 -30.16 -7.31
CA ASN A 357 -23.28 -29.46 -7.70
C ASN A 357 -24.49 -30.42 -7.82
N CYS A 358 -24.69 -31.22 -6.78
CA CYS A 358 -25.71 -32.28 -6.71
C CYS A 358 -26.47 -32.21 -5.38
N TYR A 359 -27.57 -32.95 -5.25
CA TYR A 359 -28.34 -33.06 -4.01
C TYR A 359 -28.18 -34.46 -3.41
N LEU A 360 -27.85 -34.57 -2.12
CA LEU A 360 -27.66 -35.86 -1.47
C LEU A 360 -29.00 -36.38 -0.90
N PRO A 361 -29.60 -37.45 -1.46
CA PRO A 361 -30.88 -37.97 -1.00
C PRO A 361 -30.79 -38.55 0.42
N GLU A 362 -31.79 -38.26 1.25
CA GLU A 362 -31.87 -38.77 2.62
C GLU A 362 -32.29 -40.26 2.64
N GLY A 363 -31.33 -41.14 2.94
CA GLY A 363 -31.59 -42.52 3.36
C GLY A 363 -31.45 -43.59 2.27
N SER A 364 -30.57 -44.54 2.53
CA SER A 364 -30.40 -45.78 1.77
C SER A 364 -31.66 -46.66 1.79
N LYS A 365 -32.28 -46.83 0.62
CA LYS A 365 -32.61 -48.18 0.16
C LYS A 365 -31.88 -48.37 -1.16
N ASN A 366 -31.14 -49.47 -1.26
CA ASN A 366 -30.64 -50.01 -2.51
C ASN A 366 -31.78 -49.98 -3.54
N LEU A 367 -31.80 -48.99 -4.42
CA LEU A 367 -32.35 -49.18 -5.75
C LEU A 367 -31.13 -49.40 -6.65
N PRO A 368 -31.08 -50.51 -7.40
CA PRO A 368 -30.07 -50.66 -8.43
C PRO A 368 -30.27 -49.51 -9.41
N ALA A 369 -29.17 -49.01 -9.98
CA ALA A 369 -29.23 -48.05 -11.08
C ALA A 369 -30.30 -48.47 -12.09
N PRO A 370 -31.21 -47.59 -12.51
CA PRO A 370 -31.77 -47.68 -13.83
C PRO A 370 -30.85 -46.89 -14.76
N ALA A 371 -30.39 -47.58 -15.79
CA ALA A 371 -29.88 -46.98 -17.01
C ALA A 371 -30.78 -45.82 -17.47
N SER A 372 -30.15 -44.78 -18.03
CA SER A 372 -30.72 -43.91 -19.07
C SER A 372 -32.19 -43.49 -18.91
N ILE A 373 -32.42 -42.30 -18.35
CA ILE A 373 -33.58 -41.51 -18.80
C ILE A 373 -33.08 -40.61 -19.93
N HIS A 374 -32.94 -41.21 -21.11
CA HIS A 374 -32.93 -40.44 -22.35
C HIS A 374 -34.36 -39.97 -22.63
N LYS A 375 -34.51 -38.67 -22.93
CA LYS A 375 -35.54 -38.05 -23.78
C LYS A 375 -36.99 -38.50 -23.58
N VAL A 376 -37.81 -37.70 -22.88
CA VAL A 376 -39.13 -37.27 -23.38
C VAL A 376 -39.46 -35.92 -22.74
N HIS A 377 -39.40 -34.85 -23.53
CA HIS A 377 -40.38 -33.76 -23.60
C HIS A 377 -39.92 -32.79 -24.69
N GLU A 378 -40.08 -33.23 -25.94
CA GLU A 378 -40.50 -32.31 -27.00
C GLU A 378 -42.02 -32.19 -26.88
N GLU A 379 -42.47 -30.93 -26.86
CA GLU A 379 -43.83 -30.45 -27.12
C GLU A 379 -44.97 -31.01 -26.24
N GLU A 380 -45.32 -30.27 -25.18
CA GLU A 380 -46.66 -29.68 -25.05
C GLU A 380 -46.70 -28.61 -23.95
N SER A 381 -47.26 -27.47 -24.32
CA SER A 381 -47.41 -26.23 -23.57
C SER A 381 -48.15 -26.38 -22.24
N GLY A 382 -47.52 -25.95 -21.14
CA GLY A 382 -48.15 -25.74 -19.84
C GLY A 382 -47.36 -24.73 -19.00
N VAL A 383 -47.85 -23.50 -18.94
CA VAL A 383 -47.26 -22.38 -18.18
C VAL A 383 -47.32 -22.69 -16.67
N GLY A 384 -46.15 -22.97 -16.09
CA GLY A 384 -45.94 -23.08 -14.64
C GLY A 384 -44.49 -22.80 -14.31
N ASN A 385 -44.19 -21.57 -13.89
CA ASN A 385 -42.85 -21.13 -13.48
C ASN A 385 -42.30 -22.00 -12.34
N SER A 386 -41.42 -22.94 -12.67
CA SER A 386 -40.60 -23.67 -11.69
C SER A 386 -39.15 -23.70 -12.17
N THR A 387 -38.52 -22.53 -12.21
CA THR A 387 -37.06 -22.38 -12.31
C THR A 387 -36.40 -22.64 -10.95
N ALA A 388 -36.74 -23.77 -10.30
CA ALA A 388 -35.89 -24.31 -9.24
C ALA A 388 -34.79 -25.08 -9.96
N ALA A 389 -33.53 -24.64 -9.82
CA ALA A 389 -32.40 -25.30 -10.45
C ALA A 389 -32.39 -26.80 -10.09
N PHE A 390 -32.68 -27.66 -11.07
CA PHE A 390 -32.75 -29.10 -10.85
C PHE A 390 -31.32 -29.63 -10.63
N ARG A 391 -30.92 -29.84 -9.37
CA ARG A 391 -29.65 -30.50 -9.02
C ARG A 391 -29.80 -32.02 -9.18
N PRO A 392 -28.89 -32.70 -9.90
CA PRO A 392 -28.90 -34.17 -9.99
C PRO A 392 -28.66 -34.81 -8.61
N PRO A 393 -29.15 -36.04 -8.37
CA PRO A 393 -28.88 -36.74 -7.10
C PRO A 393 -27.42 -37.20 -7.01
N CYS A 394 -26.77 -36.98 -5.86
CA CYS A 394 -25.45 -37.54 -5.58
C CYS A 394 -25.56 -39.03 -5.19
N THR A 395 -24.61 -39.85 -5.63
CA THR A 395 -24.45 -41.27 -5.26
C THR A 395 -23.75 -41.44 -3.91
N GLY A 396 -22.86 -40.51 -3.57
CA GLY A 396 -21.97 -40.59 -2.41
C GLY A 396 -20.67 -41.37 -2.67
N GLU A 397 -20.47 -41.88 -3.89
CA GLU A 397 -19.24 -42.59 -4.30
C GLU A 397 -18.38 -41.73 -5.25
N GLU A 398 -18.74 -40.45 -5.42
CA GLU A 398 -17.95 -39.52 -6.24
C GLU A 398 -16.54 -39.32 -5.67
N ASN A 399 -15.57 -39.08 -6.56
CA ASN A 399 -14.19 -38.85 -6.15
C ASN A 399 -13.85 -37.36 -6.14
N ILE A 400 -13.56 -36.83 -4.95
CA ILE A 400 -13.23 -35.41 -4.74
C ILE A 400 -11.94 -34.98 -5.44
N THR A 401 -11.05 -35.90 -5.80
CA THR A 401 -9.81 -35.54 -6.53
C THR A 401 -10.06 -35.20 -7.98
N ASN A 402 -11.24 -35.49 -8.52
CA ASN A 402 -11.57 -35.25 -9.91
C ASN A 402 -12.15 -33.85 -10.15
N VAL A 403 -12.47 -33.11 -9.08
CA VAL A 403 -13.03 -31.76 -9.17
C VAL A 403 -12.01 -30.76 -8.66
N GLU A 404 -11.67 -29.80 -9.50
CA GLU A 404 -10.79 -28.70 -9.15
C GLU A 404 -11.56 -27.71 -8.27
N THR A 405 -11.32 -27.79 -6.97
CA THR A 405 -11.85 -26.84 -5.98
C THR A 405 -10.71 -26.35 -5.09
N PRO A 406 -10.80 -25.13 -4.54
CA PRO A 406 -9.84 -24.63 -3.56
C PRO A 406 -9.74 -25.47 -2.27
N TYR A 407 -10.45 -26.60 -2.15
CA TYR A 407 -10.28 -27.58 -1.08
C TYR A 407 -9.07 -28.50 -1.32
N MET A 408 -8.93 -29.08 -2.52
CA MET A 408 -7.78 -29.92 -2.89
C MET A 408 -6.72 -29.17 -3.70
N ASP A 409 -7.13 -28.13 -4.43
CA ASP A 409 -6.23 -27.28 -5.21
C ASP A 409 -5.56 -26.26 -4.28
N TYR A 410 -4.37 -26.60 -3.83
CA TYR A 410 -3.47 -25.70 -3.11
C TYR A 410 -2.03 -26.06 -3.37
N THR A 411 -1.21 -25.02 -3.50
CA THR A 411 0.24 -25.13 -3.56
C THR A 411 0.86 -25.06 -2.16
N HIS A 412 0.34 -24.17 -1.30
CA HIS A 412 0.89 -23.90 0.02
C HIS A 412 -0.19 -23.86 1.11
N LEU A 413 0.14 -24.40 2.29
CA LEU A 413 -0.69 -24.30 3.49
C LEU A 413 -0.20 -23.11 4.34
N ARG A 414 -0.92 -21.99 4.26
CA ARG A 414 -0.64 -20.78 5.05
C ARG A 414 -1.62 -20.68 6.23
N ILE A 415 -2.82 -20.16 5.98
CA ILE A 415 -3.87 -20.08 7.00
C ILE A 415 -4.25 -21.45 7.57
N SER A 416 -4.28 -22.52 6.76
CA SER A 416 -4.50 -23.88 7.29
C SER A 416 -3.43 -24.30 8.31
N TYR A 417 -2.18 -23.86 8.10
CA TYR A 417 -1.09 -24.10 9.04
C TYR A 417 -1.24 -23.24 10.31
N ASN A 418 -1.70 -21.99 10.19
CA ASN A 418 -2.00 -21.17 11.37
C ASN A 418 -3.12 -21.78 12.23
N VAL A 419 -4.13 -22.39 11.61
CA VAL A 419 -5.18 -23.13 12.32
C VAL A 419 -4.59 -24.33 13.06
N TYR A 420 -3.79 -25.12 12.36
CA TYR A 420 -3.07 -26.25 12.94
C TYR A 420 -2.21 -25.79 14.15
N LEU A 421 -1.47 -24.70 13.97
CA LEU A 421 -0.63 -24.12 15.00
C LEU A 421 -1.42 -23.57 16.19
N ALA A 422 -2.61 -22.99 15.94
CA ALA A 422 -3.49 -22.51 17.00
C ALA A 422 -3.97 -23.65 17.90
N VAL A 423 -4.36 -24.79 17.31
CA VAL A 423 -4.74 -25.99 18.07
C VAL A 423 -3.56 -26.53 18.87
N TYR A 424 -2.38 -26.64 18.25
CA TYR A 424 -1.17 -27.08 18.93
C TYR A 424 -0.77 -26.14 20.07
N SER A 425 -0.92 -24.83 19.90
CA SER A 425 -0.64 -23.85 20.96
C SER A 425 -1.51 -24.08 22.19
N ILE A 426 -2.81 -24.33 21.99
CA ILE A 426 -3.73 -24.66 23.08
C ILE A 426 -3.37 -26.01 23.71
N ALA A 427 -3.03 -27.01 22.90
CA ALA A 427 -2.65 -28.34 23.40
C ALA A 427 -1.36 -28.32 24.23
N HIS A 428 -0.34 -27.56 23.80
CA HIS A 428 0.89 -27.36 24.57
C HIS A 428 0.64 -26.56 25.86
N ALA A 429 -0.23 -25.54 25.84
CA ALA A 429 -0.61 -24.84 27.07
C ALA A 429 -1.31 -25.78 28.08
N LEU A 430 -2.17 -26.69 27.60
CA LEU A 430 -2.77 -27.74 28.43
C LEU A 430 -1.74 -28.76 28.92
N GLN A 431 -0.74 -29.08 28.11
CA GLN A 431 0.36 -29.97 28.48
C GLN A 431 1.22 -29.37 29.59
N ASP A 432 1.46 -28.06 29.56
CA ASP A 432 2.18 -27.35 30.62
C ASP A 432 1.41 -27.37 31.94
N ILE A 433 0.07 -27.31 31.89
CA ILE A 433 -0.79 -27.53 33.06
C ILE A 433 -0.64 -28.97 33.55
N PHE A 434 -0.72 -29.95 32.64
CA PHE A 434 -0.65 -31.37 32.96
C PHE A 434 0.69 -31.80 33.58
N THR A 435 1.79 -31.23 33.09
CA THR A 435 3.18 -31.57 33.51
C THR A 435 3.71 -30.67 34.63
N CYS A 436 2.91 -29.72 35.11
CA CYS A 436 3.29 -28.77 36.14
C CYS A 436 3.76 -29.50 37.42
N THR A 437 4.90 -29.06 37.96
CA THR A 437 5.44 -29.59 39.22
C THR A 437 5.08 -28.67 40.39
N PRO A 438 4.55 -29.20 41.51
CA PRO A 438 4.19 -28.39 42.67
C PRO A 438 5.37 -27.53 43.16
N GLY A 439 5.13 -26.23 43.33
CA GLY A 439 6.15 -25.24 43.70
C GLY A 439 6.80 -24.51 42.52
N LYS A 440 6.53 -24.93 41.28
CA LYS A 440 6.97 -24.25 40.05
C LYS A 440 5.82 -23.78 39.15
N GLY A 441 4.58 -23.87 39.62
CA GLY A 441 3.42 -23.46 38.83
C GLY A 441 3.28 -21.94 38.69
N LEU A 442 2.50 -21.51 37.70
CA LEU A 442 2.30 -20.10 37.36
C LEU A 442 1.28 -19.38 38.27
N PHE A 443 0.63 -20.12 39.17
CA PHE A 443 -0.42 -19.61 40.06
C PHE A 443 0.13 -19.25 41.44
N THR A 444 -0.72 -18.73 42.31
CA THR A 444 -0.33 -18.25 43.65
C THR A 444 0.45 -19.31 44.43
N ASN A 445 1.53 -18.89 45.09
CA ASN A 445 2.45 -19.76 45.82
C ASN A 445 3.08 -20.89 44.98
N GLY A 446 3.19 -20.75 43.66
CA GLY A 446 3.76 -21.77 42.78
C GLY A 446 2.86 -22.99 42.60
N SER A 447 1.53 -22.82 42.78
CA SER A 447 0.55 -23.91 42.66
C SER A 447 0.29 -24.31 41.20
N CYS A 448 -0.10 -25.56 40.99
CA CYS A 448 -0.47 -26.12 39.68
C CYS A 448 -1.99 -26.30 39.60
N ALA A 449 -2.56 -26.11 38.41
CA ALA A 449 -3.98 -26.39 38.17
C ALA A 449 -4.23 -27.90 37.97
N ASP A 450 -5.42 -28.36 38.35
CA ASP A 450 -5.88 -29.73 38.07
C ASP A 450 -6.46 -29.77 36.66
N ILE A 451 -5.82 -30.53 35.77
CA ILE A 451 -6.25 -30.68 34.37
C ILE A 451 -7.70 -31.19 34.23
N LYS A 452 -8.18 -32.01 35.18
CA LYS A 452 -9.54 -32.57 35.15
C LYS A 452 -10.61 -31.54 35.49
N LYS A 453 -10.21 -30.40 36.08
CA LYS A 453 -11.07 -29.29 36.48
C LYS A 453 -10.54 -27.98 35.91
N VAL A 454 -9.90 -28.05 34.74
CA VAL A 454 -9.25 -26.90 34.13
C VAL A 454 -10.28 -25.84 33.75
N GLU A 455 -9.95 -24.58 34.07
CA GLU A 455 -10.76 -23.42 33.71
C GLU A 455 -10.09 -22.61 32.58
N ALA A 456 -10.90 -21.93 31.77
CA ALA A 456 -10.43 -21.21 30.59
C ALA A 456 -9.35 -20.16 30.90
N TRP A 457 -9.48 -19.43 32.02
CA TRP A 457 -8.50 -18.41 32.42
C TRP A 457 -7.14 -19.01 32.83
N GLN A 458 -7.10 -20.27 33.28
CA GLN A 458 -5.86 -20.98 33.59
C GLN A 458 -5.11 -21.29 32.29
N VAL A 459 -5.84 -21.74 31.25
CA VAL A 459 -5.30 -21.94 29.91
C VAL A 459 -4.77 -20.62 29.34
N LEU A 460 -5.50 -19.51 29.50
CA LEU A 460 -5.03 -18.18 29.09
C LEU A 460 -3.70 -17.78 29.76
N LYS A 461 -3.55 -18.04 31.06
CA LYS A 461 -2.29 -17.74 31.78
C LYS A 461 -1.12 -18.53 31.21
N HIS A 462 -1.31 -19.81 30.90
CA HIS A 462 -0.28 -20.64 30.28
C HIS A 462 0.02 -20.22 28.84
N LEU A 463 -1.00 -19.92 28.03
CA LEU A 463 -0.82 -19.43 26.66
C LEU A 463 0.06 -18.17 26.60
N ARG A 464 -0.07 -17.24 27.55
CA ARG A 464 0.76 -16.03 27.61
C ARG A 464 2.24 -16.27 27.95
N HIS A 465 2.59 -17.43 28.49
CA HIS A 465 3.98 -17.81 28.80
C HIS A 465 4.39 -19.03 27.98
N LEU A 466 3.62 -19.36 26.95
CA LEU A 466 3.82 -20.53 26.15
C LEU A 466 5.10 -20.37 25.35
N ASN A 467 5.90 -21.43 25.37
CA ASN A 467 7.07 -21.52 24.53
C ASN A 467 7.25 -22.98 24.14
N PHE A 468 7.03 -23.28 22.86
CA PHE A 468 7.17 -24.64 22.35
C PHE A 468 7.82 -24.64 20.98
N THR A 469 8.34 -25.81 20.59
CA THR A 469 8.86 -26.02 19.25
C THR A 469 7.79 -26.70 18.41
N SER A 470 7.44 -26.12 17.27
CA SER A 470 6.47 -26.68 16.33
C SER A 470 6.96 -27.99 15.73
N ASN A 471 6.07 -28.73 15.08
CA ASN A 471 6.43 -29.96 14.35
C ASN A 471 7.39 -29.72 13.18
N MET A 472 7.61 -28.45 12.78
CA MET A 472 8.61 -28.05 11.79
C MET A 472 9.97 -27.68 12.40
N GLY A 473 10.13 -27.76 13.73
CA GLY A 473 11.36 -27.36 14.42
C GLY A 473 11.47 -25.86 14.66
N GLU A 474 10.38 -25.11 14.54
CA GLU A 474 10.37 -23.65 14.71
C GLU A 474 9.93 -23.28 16.11
N GLN A 475 10.59 -22.29 16.72
CA GLN A 475 10.18 -21.77 18.02
C GLN A 475 8.87 -20.99 17.86
N VAL A 476 7.91 -21.24 18.74
CA VAL A 476 6.60 -20.58 18.75
C VAL A 476 6.36 -20.04 20.15
N ASP A 477 6.32 -18.72 20.23
CA ASP A 477 6.03 -17.93 21.41
C ASP A 477 5.13 -16.74 21.04
N PHE A 478 4.33 -16.31 22.02
CA PHE A 478 3.49 -15.12 21.88
C PHE A 478 4.14 -13.96 22.62
N ASP A 479 4.14 -12.78 22.00
CA ASP A 479 4.64 -11.56 22.65
C ASP A 479 3.69 -11.07 23.77
N GLU A 480 4.04 -9.95 24.42
CA GLU A 480 3.19 -9.34 25.45
C GLU A 480 1.79 -8.95 24.92
N SER A 481 1.71 -8.69 23.62
CA SER A 481 0.49 -8.39 22.86
C SER A 481 -0.18 -9.66 22.31
N GLY A 482 0.21 -10.86 22.74
CA GLY A 482 -0.41 -12.12 22.33
C GLY A 482 -0.29 -12.42 20.83
N ASP A 483 0.67 -11.79 20.15
CA ASP A 483 0.90 -11.87 18.72
C ASP A 483 2.06 -12.82 18.42
N LEU A 484 1.96 -13.56 17.31
CA LEU A 484 3.06 -14.36 16.79
C LEU A 484 3.89 -13.51 15.82
N ILE A 485 5.18 -13.36 16.10
CA ILE A 485 6.08 -12.63 15.20
C ILE A 485 6.46 -13.54 14.03
N GLY A 486 6.25 -13.08 12.80
CA GLY A 486 6.50 -13.88 11.60
C GLY A 486 6.96 -13.06 10.41
N ASN A 487 7.72 -13.72 9.53
CA ASN A 487 8.17 -13.15 8.26
C ASN A 487 7.07 -13.26 7.19
N TYR A 488 7.13 -12.38 6.20
CA TYR A 488 6.32 -12.48 4.99
C TYR A 488 7.16 -12.93 3.80
N SER A 489 6.61 -13.79 2.96
CA SER A 489 7.09 -14.00 1.60
C SER A 489 6.44 -12.95 0.69
N ILE A 490 7.20 -12.41 -0.25
CA ILE A 490 6.69 -11.48 -1.27
C ILE A 490 6.48 -12.28 -2.55
N ILE A 491 5.24 -12.29 -3.04
CA ILE A 491 4.83 -13.06 -4.21
C ILE A 491 4.43 -12.16 -5.37
N ASN A 492 4.64 -12.62 -6.60
CA ASN A 492 4.18 -11.96 -7.82
C ASN A 492 3.24 -12.86 -8.62
N TRP A 493 2.18 -12.28 -9.19
CA TRP A 493 1.16 -13.03 -9.93
C TRP A 493 1.58 -13.24 -11.37
N HIS A 494 1.93 -14.48 -11.71
CA HIS A 494 2.30 -14.91 -13.05
C HIS A 494 1.18 -15.74 -13.67
N LEU A 495 1.12 -15.79 -15.00
CA LEU A 495 0.26 -16.73 -15.72
C LEU A 495 1.08 -17.96 -16.08
N SER A 496 0.56 -19.14 -15.73
CA SER A 496 1.19 -20.40 -16.09
C SER A 496 1.09 -20.67 -17.60
N PRO A 497 2.18 -21.02 -18.28
CA PRO A 497 2.15 -21.35 -19.70
C PRO A 497 1.52 -22.72 -19.99
N GLU A 498 1.37 -23.60 -18.99
CA GLU A 498 0.88 -24.97 -19.20
C GLU A 498 -0.64 -25.08 -19.12
N ASP A 499 -1.24 -24.52 -18.07
CA ASP A 499 -2.67 -24.64 -17.74
C ASP A 499 -3.42 -23.29 -17.77
N GLY A 500 -2.71 -22.17 -17.94
CA GLY A 500 -3.31 -20.83 -17.93
C GLY A 500 -3.80 -20.38 -16.56
N SER A 501 -3.43 -21.07 -15.47
CA SER A 501 -3.77 -20.68 -14.11
C SER A 501 -2.86 -19.56 -13.60
N ILE A 502 -3.29 -18.85 -12.55
CA ILE A 502 -2.46 -17.84 -11.89
C ILE A 502 -1.55 -18.52 -10.88
N MET A 503 -0.24 -18.33 -11.06
CA MET A 503 0.80 -18.81 -10.14
C MET A 503 1.31 -17.67 -9.26
N PHE A 504 1.58 -18.00 -8.00
CA PHE A 504 2.14 -17.09 -7.01
C PHE A 504 3.65 -17.33 -6.85
N GLU A 505 4.46 -16.75 -7.73
CA GLU A 505 5.92 -16.92 -7.70
C GLU A 505 6.52 -16.12 -6.55
N GLU A 506 7.40 -16.74 -5.75
CA GLU A 506 8.10 -16.04 -4.67
C GLU A 506 9.28 -15.22 -5.23
N VAL A 507 9.16 -13.90 -5.12
CA VAL A 507 10.11 -12.91 -5.65
C VAL A 507 10.96 -12.26 -4.56
N GLY A 508 10.61 -12.44 -3.28
CA GLY A 508 11.31 -11.80 -2.17
C GLY A 508 10.78 -12.24 -0.81
N HIS A 509 11.29 -11.61 0.25
CA HIS A 509 10.79 -11.81 1.61
C HIS A 509 10.97 -10.54 2.44
N TYR A 510 10.19 -10.46 3.52
CA TYR A 510 10.24 -9.39 4.52
C TYR A 510 10.52 -10.00 5.89
N ASN A 511 11.71 -9.70 6.44
CA ASN A 511 12.16 -10.19 7.73
C ASN A 511 11.90 -9.15 8.82
N VAL A 512 10.90 -9.39 9.66
CA VAL A 512 10.51 -8.45 10.72
C VAL A 512 11.54 -8.33 11.85
N TYR A 513 12.41 -9.34 12.00
CA TYR A 513 13.47 -9.37 13.01
C TYR A 513 14.69 -8.52 12.64
N ALA A 514 14.83 -8.15 11.36
CA ALA A 514 15.93 -7.31 10.90
C ALA A 514 15.74 -5.83 11.30
N ARG A 515 16.83 -5.07 11.28
CA ARG A 515 16.83 -3.63 11.57
C ARG A 515 16.10 -2.87 10.44
N LYS A 516 15.52 -1.71 10.76
CA LYS A 516 14.88 -0.83 9.76
C LYS A 516 15.87 -0.58 8.59
N GLY A 517 15.40 -0.71 7.36
CA GLY A 517 16.21 -0.63 6.13
C GLY A 517 16.82 -1.95 5.64
N GLU A 518 16.95 -2.96 6.51
CA GLU A 518 17.50 -4.30 6.17
C GLU A 518 16.41 -5.40 6.16
N ARG A 519 15.14 -5.01 6.32
CA ARG A 519 14.02 -5.95 6.43
C ARG A 519 13.57 -6.53 5.09
N LEU A 520 13.68 -5.73 4.03
CA LEU A 520 13.16 -6.04 2.71
C LEU A 520 14.24 -6.66 1.82
N PHE A 521 13.92 -7.78 1.18
CA PHE A 521 14.70 -8.33 0.08
C PHE A 521 13.78 -8.65 -1.10
N ILE A 522 14.09 -8.10 -2.27
CA ILE A 522 13.37 -8.34 -3.53
C ILE A 522 14.35 -8.73 -4.62
N ASN A 523 13.99 -9.73 -5.42
CA ASN A 523 14.68 -10.09 -6.64
C ASN A 523 13.89 -9.60 -7.86
N GLU A 524 14.29 -8.43 -8.39
CA GLU A 524 13.62 -7.77 -9.52
C GLU A 524 13.55 -8.64 -10.78
N ASN A 525 14.56 -9.49 -11.02
CA ASN A 525 14.60 -10.35 -12.21
C ASN A 525 13.48 -11.40 -12.25
N LYS A 526 12.85 -11.67 -11.11
CA LYS A 526 11.71 -12.60 -11.00
C LYS A 526 10.36 -11.91 -11.17
N ILE A 527 10.29 -10.58 -11.17
CA ILE A 527 9.03 -9.84 -11.24
C ILE A 527 8.60 -9.65 -12.70
N LEU A 528 7.32 -9.87 -12.98
CA LEU A 528 6.67 -9.54 -14.24
C LEU A 528 5.62 -8.44 -14.02
N TRP A 529 5.97 -7.21 -14.36
CA TRP A 529 5.10 -6.04 -14.22
C TRP A 529 3.92 -6.12 -15.19
N SER A 530 2.71 -5.88 -14.67
CA SER A 530 1.46 -6.10 -15.39
C SER A 530 1.29 -7.53 -15.94
N GLY A 531 2.13 -8.48 -15.52
CA GLY A 531 2.16 -9.87 -15.98
C GLY A 531 3.03 -10.14 -17.21
N PHE A 532 3.66 -9.12 -17.80
CA PHE A 532 4.43 -9.28 -19.06
C PHE A 532 5.68 -8.39 -19.19
N SER A 533 5.67 -7.18 -18.61
CA SER A 533 6.81 -6.26 -18.70
C SER A 533 7.91 -6.64 -17.71
N ARG A 534 9.17 -6.41 -18.10
CA ARG A 534 10.35 -6.53 -17.23
C ARG A 534 10.88 -5.19 -16.75
N GLU A 535 10.37 -4.10 -17.31
CA GLU A 535 10.77 -2.75 -16.93
C GLU A 535 9.92 -2.26 -15.76
N VAL A 536 10.58 -1.72 -14.74
CA VAL A 536 9.92 -1.15 -13.56
C VAL A 536 9.04 0.03 -14.02
N PRO A 537 7.73 0.01 -13.73
CA PRO A 537 6.83 1.09 -14.13
C PRO A 537 7.15 2.35 -13.34
N VAL A 538 7.00 3.52 -13.96
CA VAL A 538 7.10 4.82 -13.28
C VAL A 538 5.74 5.20 -12.69
N SER A 539 5.71 5.53 -11.40
CA SER A 539 4.52 6.00 -10.66
C SER A 539 4.91 7.20 -9.80
N ASN A 540 5.26 8.30 -10.49
CA ASN A 540 5.63 9.57 -9.87
C ASN A 540 4.70 10.67 -10.38
N CYS A 541 4.38 11.65 -9.54
CA CYS A 541 3.40 12.69 -9.90
C CYS A 541 3.93 13.58 -11.02
N SER A 542 5.15 14.08 -10.83
CA SER A 542 5.89 14.88 -11.80
C SER A 542 7.14 14.14 -12.26
N THR A 543 7.49 14.33 -13.53
CA THR A 543 8.77 13.86 -14.07
C THR A 543 9.91 14.68 -13.47
N GLU A 544 11.09 14.07 -13.35
CA GLU A 544 12.30 14.77 -12.88
C GLU A 544 12.59 16.01 -13.73
N CYS A 545 12.97 17.11 -13.08
CA CYS A 545 13.30 18.35 -13.76
C CYS A 545 14.69 18.28 -14.40
N LEU A 546 14.77 18.65 -15.66
CA LEU A 546 16.02 18.63 -16.42
C LEU A 546 16.91 19.85 -16.08
N PRO A 547 18.22 19.78 -16.36
CA PRO A 547 19.12 20.93 -16.22
C PRO A 547 18.59 22.15 -16.98
N GLY A 548 18.77 23.34 -16.39
CA GLY A 548 18.16 24.60 -16.85
C GLY A 548 16.78 24.90 -16.27
N THR A 549 16.17 23.93 -15.58
CA THR A 549 14.89 24.09 -14.86
C THR A 549 15.05 23.78 -13.38
N ARG A 550 14.12 24.26 -12.55
CA ARG A 550 14.04 23.97 -11.11
C ARG A 550 12.63 23.54 -10.72
N LYS A 551 12.50 22.88 -9.57
CA LYS A 551 11.20 22.55 -8.99
C LYS A 551 10.44 23.83 -8.58
N GLY A 552 9.19 23.91 -8.99
CA GLY A 552 8.23 24.94 -8.62
C GLY A 552 7.04 24.32 -7.90
N ILE A 553 6.59 24.97 -6.83
CA ILE A 553 5.45 24.54 -6.04
C ILE A 553 4.17 24.75 -6.86
N MET A 554 3.30 23.75 -6.87
CA MET A 554 1.95 23.86 -7.42
C MET A 554 0.95 24.09 -6.28
N GLU A 555 0.22 25.19 -6.31
CA GLU A 555 -0.78 25.50 -5.28
C GLU A 555 -1.94 24.49 -5.32
N GLY A 556 -2.24 23.87 -4.17
CA GLY A 556 -3.33 22.90 -4.02
C GLY A 556 -2.92 21.43 -4.19
N GLU A 557 -1.72 21.17 -4.72
CA GLU A 557 -1.17 19.83 -4.93
C GLU A 557 -0.20 19.42 -3.80
N PRO A 558 0.03 18.11 -3.57
CA PRO A 558 0.96 17.64 -2.55
C PRO A 558 2.43 17.86 -2.94
N THR A 559 3.35 17.69 -1.98
CA THR A 559 4.78 18.08 -2.10
C THR A 559 5.56 17.38 -3.21
N CYS A 560 5.21 16.15 -3.57
CA CYS A 560 5.82 15.40 -4.67
C CYS A 560 5.36 15.86 -6.06
N CYS A 561 4.28 16.65 -6.15
CA CYS A 561 3.77 17.23 -7.39
C CYS A 561 4.35 18.63 -7.58
N PHE A 562 5.22 18.76 -8.57
CA PHE A 562 5.91 20.01 -8.87
C PHE A 562 5.91 20.32 -10.36
N GLN A 563 6.01 21.60 -10.70
CA GLN A 563 6.23 22.03 -12.07
C GLN A 563 7.71 22.33 -12.29
N CYS A 564 8.26 21.94 -13.43
CA CYS A 564 9.61 22.36 -13.82
C CYS A 564 9.57 23.77 -14.40
N VAL A 565 10.11 24.73 -13.66
CA VAL A 565 10.15 26.14 -14.02
C VAL A 565 11.54 26.48 -14.53
N ASN A 566 11.64 27.13 -15.69
CA ASN A 566 12.93 27.59 -16.22
C ASN A 566 13.63 28.55 -15.24
N CYS A 567 14.94 28.43 -15.15
CA CYS A 567 15.75 29.40 -14.43
C CYS A 567 15.58 30.81 -15.02
N SER A 568 15.72 31.83 -14.18
CA SER A 568 15.63 33.22 -14.63
C SER A 568 16.91 33.64 -15.37
N ASP A 569 16.83 34.72 -16.15
CA ASP A 569 18.01 35.30 -16.80
C ASP A 569 19.08 35.68 -15.77
N GLY A 570 20.32 35.23 -16.00
CA GLY A 570 21.44 35.39 -15.06
C GLY A 570 21.52 34.29 -13.99
N GLU A 571 20.61 33.32 -13.99
CA GLU A 571 20.66 32.10 -13.17
C GLU A 571 20.85 30.85 -14.04
N TYR A 572 21.43 29.80 -13.44
CA TYR A 572 21.68 28.53 -14.11
C TYR A 572 21.39 27.34 -13.17
N ASN A 573 21.13 26.18 -13.76
CA ASN A 573 21.09 24.89 -13.07
C ASN A 573 21.72 23.81 -13.95
N ASP A 574 22.74 23.12 -13.43
CA ASP A 574 23.46 22.04 -14.11
C ASP A 574 23.03 20.63 -13.66
N GLU A 575 22.36 20.50 -12.52
CA GLU A 575 21.89 19.23 -11.96
C GLU A 575 20.44 18.92 -12.35
N THR A 576 20.07 17.64 -12.38
CA THR A 576 18.66 17.23 -12.46
C THR A 576 17.98 17.42 -11.11
N ASP A 577 16.70 17.75 -11.14
CA ASP A 577 15.83 17.77 -9.96
C ASP A 577 16.20 18.79 -8.87
N ALA A 578 16.87 19.88 -9.27
CA ALA A 578 17.26 20.97 -8.38
C ALA A 578 16.05 21.74 -7.80
N SER A 579 16.16 22.11 -6.52
CA SER A 579 15.14 22.90 -5.81
C SER A 579 15.18 24.39 -6.17
N ALA A 580 16.36 24.91 -6.52
CA ALA A 580 16.56 26.31 -6.88
C ALA A 580 17.68 26.46 -7.90
N CYS A 581 17.66 27.56 -8.67
CA CYS A 581 18.73 27.89 -9.60
C CYS A 581 19.82 28.72 -8.89
N ALA A 582 21.08 28.53 -9.30
CA ALA A 582 22.21 29.29 -8.80
C ALA A 582 22.43 30.57 -9.64
N LYS A 583 22.87 31.66 -9.00
CA LYS A 583 23.20 32.90 -9.72
C LYS A 583 24.57 32.81 -10.39
N CYS A 584 24.67 33.28 -11.63
CA CYS A 584 25.95 33.39 -12.32
C CYS A 584 26.87 34.44 -11.66
N PRO A 585 28.20 34.23 -11.69
CA PRO A 585 29.18 35.25 -11.28
C PRO A 585 29.05 36.53 -12.13
N GLU A 586 29.48 37.68 -11.60
CA GLU A 586 29.20 39.00 -12.23
C GLU A 586 29.71 39.15 -13.68
N ASP A 587 30.84 38.56 -14.03
CA ASP A 587 31.43 38.62 -15.39
C ASP A 587 30.77 37.64 -16.39
N PHE A 588 29.88 36.80 -15.90
CA PHE A 588 29.21 35.75 -16.67
C PHE A 588 27.70 35.99 -16.74
N TRP A 589 27.05 35.29 -17.65
CA TRP A 589 25.62 35.33 -17.90
C TRP A 589 25.11 33.92 -18.20
N SER A 590 23.84 33.63 -17.96
CA SER A 590 23.26 32.33 -18.31
C SER A 590 23.31 32.11 -19.82
N ASN A 591 23.57 30.87 -20.25
CA ASN A 591 23.38 30.47 -21.64
C ASN A 591 21.88 30.40 -21.99
N GLU A 592 21.56 30.24 -23.29
CA GLU A 592 20.15 30.22 -23.77
C GLU A 592 19.29 29.13 -23.10
N ASN A 593 19.90 28.01 -22.72
CA ASN A 593 19.20 26.89 -22.08
C ASN A 593 19.33 26.90 -20.55
N HIS A 594 19.92 27.95 -19.97
CA HIS A 594 20.18 28.10 -18.52
C HIS A 594 20.88 26.93 -17.82
N THR A 595 21.63 26.11 -18.57
CA THR A 595 22.38 24.98 -18.02
C THR A 595 23.74 25.38 -17.44
N SER A 596 24.29 26.52 -17.90
CA SER A 596 25.62 26.96 -17.48
C SER A 596 25.80 28.47 -17.70
N CYS A 597 26.82 29.04 -17.07
CA CYS A 597 27.19 30.44 -17.24
C CYS A 597 28.27 30.62 -18.32
N ILE A 598 28.05 31.53 -19.25
CA ILE A 598 28.95 31.95 -20.33
C ILE A 598 29.47 33.38 -20.09
N PRO A 599 30.69 33.74 -20.52
CA PRO A 599 31.23 35.08 -20.29
C PRO A 599 30.42 36.15 -21.07
N LYS A 600 30.15 37.29 -20.42
CA LYS A 600 29.42 38.41 -21.05
C LYS A 600 30.16 38.94 -22.27
N GLN A 601 29.43 39.22 -23.35
CA GLN A 601 29.99 39.89 -24.52
C GLN A 601 30.19 41.38 -24.20
N ILE A 602 31.41 41.88 -24.47
CA ILE A 602 31.76 43.28 -24.25
C ILE A 602 31.50 44.04 -25.56
N GLU A 603 30.52 44.95 -25.55
CA GLU A 603 30.32 45.89 -26.65
C GLU A 603 31.30 47.07 -26.54
N PHE A 604 31.93 47.41 -27.67
CA PHE A 604 32.79 48.58 -27.79
C PHE A 604 32.70 49.14 -29.21
N LEU A 605 32.93 50.43 -29.37
CA LEU A 605 32.94 51.08 -30.68
C LEU A 605 34.09 50.53 -31.54
N SER A 606 33.78 49.65 -32.49
CA SER A 606 34.80 49.00 -33.32
C SER A 606 35.28 49.89 -34.45
N TRP A 607 36.53 49.68 -34.89
CA TRP A 607 37.09 50.32 -36.09
C TRP A 607 36.34 49.93 -37.37
N THR A 608 35.66 48.79 -37.36
CA THR A 608 34.93 48.24 -38.51
C THR A 608 33.47 48.66 -38.56
N GLU A 609 32.93 49.26 -37.51
CA GLU A 609 31.54 49.68 -37.46
C GLU A 609 31.33 51.03 -38.17
N PRO A 610 30.14 51.29 -38.77
CA PRO A 610 29.90 52.50 -39.54
C PRO A 610 30.21 53.80 -38.78
N PHE A 611 29.82 53.88 -37.50
CA PHE A 611 30.12 55.03 -36.65
C PHE A 611 31.62 55.17 -36.35
N GLY A 612 32.32 54.06 -36.09
CA GLY A 612 33.76 54.06 -35.86
C GLY A 612 34.54 54.49 -37.10
N ILE A 613 34.15 54.02 -38.29
CA ILE A 613 34.73 54.44 -39.57
C ILE A 613 34.52 55.93 -39.80
N ALA A 614 33.29 56.43 -39.64
CA ALA A 614 32.97 57.84 -39.86
C ALA A 614 33.80 58.75 -38.94
N LEU A 615 33.85 58.44 -37.64
CA LEU A 615 34.62 59.22 -36.67
C LEU A 615 36.12 59.19 -36.95
N THR A 616 36.65 58.04 -37.39
CA THR A 616 38.05 57.90 -37.80
C THR A 616 38.37 58.78 -39.00
N LEU A 617 37.53 58.77 -40.03
CA LEU A 617 37.71 59.60 -41.23
C LEU A 617 37.72 61.09 -40.89
N PHE A 618 36.78 61.55 -40.06
CA PHE A 618 36.75 62.95 -39.60
C PHE A 618 37.99 63.33 -38.78
N ALA A 619 38.46 62.44 -37.90
CA ALA A 619 39.66 62.68 -37.12
C ALA A 619 40.92 62.76 -38.01
N VAL A 620 41.09 61.83 -38.94
CA VAL A 620 42.23 61.82 -39.89
C VAL A 620 42.20 63.04 -40.81
N LEU A 621 41.03 63.42 -41.30
CA LEU A 621 40.86 64.64 -42.09
C LEU A 621 41.23 65.89 -41.27
N GLY A 622 40.79 65.95 -40.00
CA GLY A 622 41.16 66.99 -39.06
C GLY A 622 42.66 67.09 -38.83
N ILE A 623 43.34 65.96 -38.60
CA ILE A 623 44.81 65.87 -38.47
C ILE A 623 45.50 66.37 -39.73
N PHE A 624 45.03 65.97 -40.91
CA PHE A 624 45.60 66.37 -42.19
C PHE A 624 45.48 67.88 -42.42
N LEU A 625 44.27 68.43 -42.26
CA LEU A 625 44.01 69.86 -42.45
C LEU A 625 44.78 70.72 -41.45
N THR A 626 44.84 70.33 -40.19
CA THR A 626 45.59 71.06 -39.16
C THR A 626 47.10 71.02 -39.40
N SER A 627 47.64 69.86 -39.78
CA SER A 627 49.05 69.71 -40.13
C SER A 627 49.42 70.54 -41.37
N PHE A 628 48.54 70.58 -42.38
CA PHE A 628 48.71 71.43 -43.55
C PHE A 628 48.77 72.91 -43.17
N VAL A 629 47.80 73.39 -42.37
CA VAL A 629 47.79 74.78 -41.90
C VAL A 629 49.02 75.10 -41.07
N LEU A 630 49.45 74.20 -40.18
CA LEU A 630 50.69 74.34 -39.41
C LEU A 630 51.94 74.42 -40.31
N GLY A 631 52.00 73.61 -41.37
CA GLY A 631 53.04 73.65 -42.40
C GLY A 631 53.08 74.98 -43.16
N VAL A 632 51.91 75.53 -43.50
CA VAL A 632 51.82 76.86 -44.12
C VAL A 632 52.29 77.96 -43.15
N PHE A 633 51.85 77.91 -41.89
CA PHE A 633 52.25 78.88 -40.86
C PHE A 633 53.77 78.86 -40.60
N THR A 634 54.39 77.68 -40.57
CA THR A 634 55.85 77.53 -40.39
C THR A 634 56.63 78.03 -41.61
N LYS A 635 56.21 77.68 -42.83
CA LYS A 635 56.86 78.14 -44.07
C LYS A 635 56.80 79.67 -44.22
N PHE A 636 55.66 80.28 -43.89
CA PHE A 636 55.43 81.73 -44.02
C PHE A 636 55.57 82.50 -42.70
N HIS A 637 56.30 81.97 -41.71
CA HIS A 637 56.37 82.55 -40.35
C HIS A 637 56.90 83.98 -40.30
N ASN A 638 57.65 84.41 -41.33
CA ASN A 638 58.23 85.75 -41.42
C ASN A 638 57.32 86.79 -42.07
N THR A 639 56.15 86.40 -42.60
CA THR A 639 55.20 87.32 -43.23
C THR A 639 54.57 88.29 -42.21
N PRO A 640 54.30 89.55 -42.59
CA PRO A 640 53.74 90.56 -41.70
C PRO A 640 52.37 90.15 -41.11
N ILE A 641 51.57 89.39 -41.86
CA ILE A 641 50.26 88.88 -41.44
C ILE A 641 50.39 87.90 -40.27
N VAL A 642 51.33 86.95 -40.33
CA VAL A 642 51.54 85.96 -39.25
C VAL A 642 52.14 86.60 -38.00
N LYS A 643 53.01 87.61 -38.17
CA LYS A 643 53.58 88.37 -37.05
C LYS A 643 52.54 89.22 -36.31
N ALA A 644 51.58 89.82 -37.03
CA ALA A 644 50.50 90.61 -36.44
C ALA A 644 49.56 89.78 -35.55
N THR A 645 49.34 88.50 -35.90
CA THR A 645 48.39 87.59 -35.23
C THR A 645 49.01 86.83 -34.04
N ASN A 646 50.19 87.24 -33.58
CA ASN A 646 50.99 86.55 -32.55
C ASN A 646 51.31 85.08 -32.90
N ARG A 647 52.55 84.87 -33.36
CA ARG A 647 53.05 83.57 -33.83
C ARG A 647 52.95 82.47 -32.76
N GLU A 648 53.30 82.77 -31.51
CA GLU A 648 53.40 81.77 -30.43
C GLU A 648 52.03 81.19 -30.07
N LEU A 649 51.02 82.05 -29.88
CA LEU A 649 49.65 81.63 -29.60
C LEU A 649 49.01 80.88 -30.78
N SER A 650 49.42 81.18 -32.02
CA SER A 650 48.93 80.50 -33.21
C SER A 650 49.49 79.09 -33.34
N TYR A 651 50.79 78.91 -33.03
CA TYR A 651 51.41 77.59 -32.97
C TYR A 651 50.84 76.73 -31.84
N LEU A 652 50.67 77.31 -30.64
CA LEU A 652 50.06 76.61 -29.52
C LEU A 652 48.62 76.17 -29.82
N LEU A 653 47.81 77.02 -30.44
CA LEU A 653 46.45 76.68 -30.86
C LEU A 653 46.43 75.52 -31.86
N LEU A 654 47.25 75.58 -32.91
CA LEU A 654 47.31 74.53 -33.94
C LEU A 654 47.85 73.21 -33.39
N PHE A 655 48.84 73.26 -32.50
CA PHE A 655 49.34 72.08 -31.78
C PHE A 655 48.25 71.46 -30.91
N SER A 656 47.51 72.28 -30.15
CA SER A 656 46.38 71.82 -29.35
C SER A 656 45.30 71.14 -30.18
N LEU A 657 44.99 71.71 -31.35
CA LEU A 657 43.94 71.22 -32.23
C LEU A 657 44.35 69.90 -32.92
N LEU A 658 45.63 69.76 -33.26
CA LEU A 658 46.22 68.49 -33.68
C LEU A 658 46.11 67.42 -32.58
N CYS A 659 46.47 67.76 -31.34
CA CYS A 659 46.33 66.86 -30.20
C CYS A 659 44.87 66.47 -29.92
N CYS A 660 43.91 67.38 -30.10
CA CYS A 660 42.48 67.08 -29.99
C CYS A 660 42.04 66.01 -31.01
N PHE A 661 42.37 66.17 -32.29
CA PHE A 661 42.01 65.17 -33.31
C PHE A 661 42.75 63.84 -33.14
N CYS A 662 43.99 63.85 -32.63
CA CYS A 662 44.67 62.60 -32.26
C CYS A 662 44.00 61.93 -31.06
N SER A 663 43.51 62.70 -30.09
CA SER A 663 42.93 62.15 -28.86
C SER A 663 41.62 61.40 -29.08
N SER A 664 40.82 61.77 -30.11
CA SER A 664 39.57 61.09 -30.43
C SER A 664 39.80 59.66 -30.93
N LEU A 665 40.94 59.38 -31.57
CA LEU A 665 41.30 58.03 -32.01
C LEU A 665 41.52 57.07 -30.84
N PHE A 666 41.89 57.56 -29.65
CA PHE A 666 42.04 56.69 -28.47
C PHE A 666 40.72 56.11 -27.99
N PHE A 667 39.57 56.72 -28.31
CA PHE A 667 38.24 56.25 -27.90
C PHE A 667 37.70 55.10 -28.76
N ILE A 668 38.30 54.85 -29.93
CA ILE A 668 37.87 53.83 -30.88
C ILE A 668 38.66 52.53 -30.64
N GLY A 669 37.97 51.39 -30.68
CA GLY A 669 38.53 50.06 -30.45
C GLY A 669 38.47 49.57 -29.01
N LYS A 670 38.86 48.30 -28.82
CA LYS A 670 38.76 47.59 -27.54
C LYS A 670 39.54 48.36 -26.46
N PRO A 671 38.89 48.71 -25.32
CA PRO A 671 39.58 49.39 -24.24
C PRO A 671 40.72 48.51 -23.70
N GLN A 672 41.91 49.08 -23.61
CA GLN A 672 43.07 48.51 -22.93
C GLN A 672 43.41 49.41 -21.74
N ASP A 673 44.08 48.87 -20.73
CA ASP A 673 44.39 49.61 -19.50
C ASP A 673 45.08 50.95 -19.78
N TRP A 674 45.99 50.99 -20.75
CA TRP A 674 46.70 52.22 -21.13
C TRP A 674 45.81 53.21 -21.89
N THR A 675 44.94 52.74 -22.81
CA THR A 675 44.03 53.64 -23.54
C THR A 675 43.00 54.23 -22.59
N CYS A 676 42.42 53.44 -21.68
CA CYS A 676 41.48 53.91 -20.67
C CYS A 676 42.05 55.01 -19.78
N ARG A 677 43.29 54.86 -19.32
CA ARG A 677 43.95 55.88 -18.48
C ARG A 677 44.29 57.16 -19.25
N LEU A 678 44.54 57.07 -20.56
CA LEU A 678 44.99 58.20 -21.39
C LEU A 678 43.86 58.96 -22.10
N ARG A 679 42.73 58.30 -22.38
CA ARG A 679 41.55 58.85 -23.09
C ARG A 679 41.07 60.20 -22.51
N GLN A 680 40.71 60.24 -21.23
CA GLN A 680 40.13 61.43 -20.59
C GLN A 680 41.16 62.56 -20.42
N PRO A 681 42.40 62.31 -19.91
CA PRO A 681 43.39 63.38 -19.76
C PRO A 681 43.85 63.97 -21.09
N ALA A 682 44.08 63.14 -22.12
CA ALA A 682 44.56 63.61 -23.42
C ALA A 682 43.55 64.54 -24.09
N PHE A 683 42.26 64.20 -24.06
CA PHE A 683 41.21 65.07 -24.57
C PHE A 683 41.07 66.34 -23.72
N GLY A 684 40.99 66.20 -22.38
CA GLY A 684 40.79 67.33 -21.47
C GLY A 684 41.89 68.39 -21.58
N ILE A 685 43.17 67.99 -21.52
CA ILE A 685 44.31 68.91 -21.60
C ILE A 685 44.34 69.61 -22.97
N SER A 686 44.19 68.85 -24.05
CA SER A 686 44.23 69.38 -25.42
C SER A 686 43.07 70.34 -25.69
N PHE A 687 41.87 70.03 -25.18
CA PHE A 687 40.70 70.88 -25.38
C PHE A 687 40.80 72.18 -24.58
N VAL A 688 41.19 72.11 -23.31
CA VAL A 688 41.35 73.29 -22.44
C VAL A 688 42.43 74.23 -22.97
N LEU A 689 43.56 73.69 -23.45
CA LEU A 689 44.62 74.50 -24.04
C LEU A 689 44.15 75.19 -25.33
N CYS A 690 43.33 74.52 -26.13
CA CYS A 690 42.74 75.07 -27.35
C CYS A 690 41.81 76.27 -27.04
N ILE A 691 40.85 76.08 -26.14
CA ILE A 691 39.91 77.14 -25.73
C ILE A 691 40.64 78.30 -25.04
N SER A 692 41.64 78.00 -24.20
CA SER A 692 42.46 79.03 -23.55
C SER A 692 43.20 79.89 -24.58
N CYS A 693 43.76 79.27 -25.62
CA CYS A 693 44.42 80.00 -26.71
C CYS A 693 43.44 80.89 -27.49
N ILE A 694 42.22 80.41 -27.76
CA ILE A 694 41.16 81.21 -28.40
C ILE A 694 40.79 82.39 -27.51
N LEU A 695 40.52 82.17 -26.22
CA LEU A 695 40.13 83.20 -25.27
C LEU A 695 41.19 84.30 -25.15
N VAL A 696 42.47 83.93 -25.02
CA VAL A 696 43.58 84.89 -24.95
C VAL A 696 43.69 85.71 -26.23
N LYS A 697 43.52 85.08 -27.41
CA LYS A 697 43.50 85.80 -28.69
C LYS A 697 42.33 86.78 -28.78
N THR A 698 41.12 86.34 -28.40
CA THR A 698 39.91 87.17 -28.43
C THR A 698 40.01 88.35 -27.46
N ASN A 699 40.42 88.11 -26.21
CA ASN A 699 40.61 89.17 -25.21
C ASN A 699 41.67 90.19 -25.64
N ARG A 700 42.76 89.74 -26.26
CA ARG A 700 43.79 90.66 -26.77
C ARG A 700 43.24 91.56 -27.88
N VAL A 701 42.43 91.02 -28.79
CA VAL A 701 41.76 91.83 -29.82
C VAL A 701 40.82 92.84 -29.18
N LEU A 702 40.00 92.42 -28.21
CA LEU A 702 39.05 93.27 -27.49
C LEU A 702 39.76 94.43 -26.76
N LEU A 703 40.85 94.15 -26.03
CA LEU A 703 41.66 95.17 -25.35
C LEU A 703 42.29 96.19 -26.32
N VAL A 704 42.67 95.77 -27.53
CA VAL A 704 43.20 96.69 -28.56
C VAL A 704 42.11 97.63 -29.09
N PHE A 705 40.86 97.18 -29.16
CA PHE A 705 39.73 98.01 -29.56
C PHE A 705 39.23 98.93 -28.44
N GLU A 706 39.22 98.48 -27.17
CA GLU A 706 38.89 99.32 -26.02
C GLU A 706 39.93 100.43 -25.78
N ALA A 707 41.22 100.13 -25.93
CA ALA A 707 42.29 101.13 -25.74
C ALA A 707 42.33 102.24 -26.81
N LYS A 708 41.56 102.12 -27.90
CA LYS A 708 41.50 103.09 -29.01
C LYS A 708 40.26 103.98 -29.03
N ILE A 709 39.35 103.87 -28.07
CA ILE A 709 38.25 104.84 -27.89
C ILE A 709 38.71 105.89 -26.86
N PRO A 710 39.13 107.10 -27.26
CA PRO A 710 39.31 108.18 -26.31
C PRO A 710 37.92 108.68 -25.88
N THR A 711 37.47 108.33 -24.68
CA THR A 711 36.40 109.09 -24.01
C THR A 711 37.02 110.38 -23.47
N SER A 712 36.86 111.45 -24.25
CA SER A 712 37.02 112.82 -23.79
C SER A 712 35.88 113.17 -22.83
N LEU A 713 36.24 113.40 -21.57
CA LEU A 713 35.76 114.53 -20.78
C LEU A 713 36.87 114.93 -19.81
#